data_AF-A0A1I5IC17-F1
#
_entry.id   AF-A0A1I5IC17-F1
#
_cell.length_a   1.000
_cell.length_b   1.000
_cell.length_c   1.000
_cell.angle_alpha   90.00
_cell.angle_beta   90.00
_cell.angle_gamma   90.00
#
_symmetry.space_group_name_H-M   'P 1'
#
loop_
_entity.id
_entity.type
_entity.pdbx_description
1 polymer ?
#
loop_
_entity_poly.entity_id
_entity_poly.type
_entity_poly.pdbx_seq_one_letter_code
_entity_poly.pdbx_strand_id
1 'polypeptide(L)'
;MEPITIEAGKKLINENDPVDSMYVVIAGEIVQQWRGQMLSLGPGTVVGLSDALNHQYEADYTVKETATVIKCNYKTMADFDVIFNEQPVYIFGFAKGAFRQCRDVFKIYDSYKKKVDDFTDYCRGINAEYRKLCRAASMTPVEIPLLEEMEPLELKNEILKWEHDYIDSLNSVDNKEIENIYGKRTEIVNGVIGISCGYMARAIECAETMGFYIEEFSPILLSQDRGDMFELLFNLRIYMAERGIEQDGIIKLMKMLYKYLSTCGIYDKQLIKERWAEYDSHDFAASAAAFDEAKVQKQAEFTQTFEHICEFAEVDEAKQNEYRQQLDDYLALSDREGKEDNERRIRKKAVDLFYDIYRKTFFRALEFEAMGGELDTIILMFLNFGYIDYEAVGEELTYQLADLVERLETLCESDHLFTIYKWLRMVYQADREPSKNELDLDYRGFILEERKSGNIPESEMQTWMNDQEQKVIFEIDNFFKSANRTTSGKMTAFCPVLTKEDFGAEPMRLLLTQTKLMEAMNRIEEVDYGIFLREGYFTDMDTGVKSEAYLKRVEPDIILLPNVGMRAMMWQECGGIKVDSPGRFVFPMFTLDDIDKMMIYCCGAFRWEICRKEQGSRWNDIGSECLTSDFYDYFTFYRKNKDLSAENKEKVKTLLKSSRNNMREAFTKQYTIWINFEAQGSIRLNKAERNILNKHCTFSKAYRAKVSSHPMFEQGISRHEIKQSQALHHLKTIIDKVEKNDGVVPDEVKQGMEYLKM
;
A
#
# COMPACT_ATOMS: atom_id res chain seq x y z
N MET A 1 9.15 -66.58 16.97
CA MET A 1 8.74 -65.70 15.86
C MET A 1 8.69 -66.53 14.58
N GLU A 2 7.52 -66.70 13.95
CA GLU A 2 7.36 -67.48 12.70
C GLU A 2 6.93 -66.57 11.54
N PRO A 3 7.33 -66.86 10.29
CA PRO A 3 6.89 -66.09 9.12
C PRO A 3 5.38 -66.23 8.86
N ILE A 4 4.71 -65.11 8.61
CA ILE A 4 3.28 -65.02 8.28
C ILE A 4 3.15 -64.48 6.86
N THR A 5 2.33 -65.12 6.03
CA THR A 5 2.01 -64.62 4.68
C THR A 5 0.69 -63.86 4.70
N ILE A 6 0.70 -62.67 4.11
CA ILE A 6 -0.45 -61.75 4.09
C ILE A 6 -0.74 -61.38 2.63
N GLU A 7 -1.99 -61.57 2.23
CA GLU A 7 -2.46 -61.29 0.87
C GLU A 7 -2.50 -59.79 0.58
N ALA A 8 -2.30 -59.43 -0.70
CA ALA A 8 -2.44 -58.06 -1.18
C ALA A 8 -3.82 -57.45 -0.83
N GLY A 9 -3.84 -56.15 -0.52
CA GLY A 9 -5.01 -55.38 -0.17
C GLY A 9 -5.39 -55.40 1.33
N LYS A 10 -4.75 -56.24 2.15
CA LYS A 10 -5.01 -56.26 3.60
C LYS A 10 -4.27 -55.15 4.33
N LYS A 11 -4.95 -54.48 5.26
CA LYS A 11 -4.33 -53.56 6.24
C LYS A 11 -3.65 -54.37 7.35
N LEU A 12 -2.41 -54.01 7.66
CA LEU A 12 -1.57 -54.65 8.69
C LEU A 12 -1.60 -53.88 10.01
N ILE A 13 -1.60 -52.56 9.92
CA ILE A 13 -1.67 -51.60 11.03
C ILE A 13 -2.60 -50.47 10.57
N ASN A 14 -3.48 -50.01 11.46
CA ASN A 14 -4.30 -48.82 11.21
C ASN A 14 -3.74 -47.61 11.96
N GLU A 15 -3.93 -46.44 11.37
CA GLU A 15 -3.71 -45.17 12.06
C GLU A 15 -4.55 -45.11 13.36
N ASN A 16 -3.98 -44.52 14.41
CA ASN A 16 -4.53 -44.38 15.77
C ASN A 16 -4.59 -45.66 16.62
N ASP A 17 -4.31 -46.84 16.05
CA ASP A 17 -4.16 -48.05 16.85
C ASP A 17 -2.94 -47.90 17.80
N PRO A 18 -2.98 -48.46 19.03
CA PRO A 18 -1.84 -48.45 19.93
C PRO A 18 -0.63 -49.16 19.34
N VAL A 19 0.57 -48.59 19.50
CA VAL A 19 1.80 -49.26 19.07
C VAL A 19 2.03 -50.51 19.93
N ASP A 20 1.80 -51.69 19.34
CA ASP A 20 1.88 -52.99 20.03
C ASP A 20 2.75 -54.04 19.32
N SER A 21 3.13 -53.78 18.07
CA SER A 21 3.80 -54.72 17.20
C SER A 21 4.71 -54.04 16.16
N MET A 22 5.71 -54.76 15.68
CA MET A 22 6.44 -54.43 14.46
C MET A 22 6.45 -55.63 13.52
N TYR A 23 6.65 -55.38 12.23
CA TYR A 23 6.68 -56.46 11.23
C TYR A 23 7.90 -56.34 10.32
N VAL A 24 8.81 -57.30 10.40
CA VAL A 24 9.97 -57.38 9.49
C VAL A 24 9.52 -57.94 8.16
N VAL A 25 9.78 -57.23 7.07
CA VAL A 25 9.40 -57.66 5.71
C VAL A 25 10.47 -58.59 5.14
N ILE A 26 10.09 -59.82 4.81
CA ILE A 26 10.98 -60.84 4.22
C ILE A 26 10.80 -60.90 2.71
N ALA A 27 9.56 -60.81 2.23
CA ALA A 27 9.20 -60.81 0.82
C ALA A 27 7.92 -59.97 0.61
N GLY A 28 7.71 -59.45 -0.60
CA GLY A 28 6.57 -58.59 -0.96
C GLY A 28 6.80 -57.11 -0.67
N GLU A 29 5.73 -56.31 -0.82
CA GLU A 29 5.74 -54.86 -0.66
C GLU A 29 4.56 -54.41 0.21
N ILE A 30 4.86 -53.60 1.21
CA ILE A 30 3.89 -52.94 2.08
C ILE A 30 4.02 -51.43 1.87
N VAL A 31 2.90 -50.72 1.85
CA VAL A 31 2.89 -49.26 1.74
C VAL A 31 2.48 -48.68 3.08
N GLN A 32 3.35 -47.83 3.63
CA GLN A 32 3.01 -46.92 4.70
C GLN A 32 2.37 -45.67 4.09
N GLN A 33 1.22 -45.25 4.60
CA GLN A 33 0.48 -44.08 4.12
C GLN A 33 0.09 -43.19 5.29
N TRP A 34 0.44 -41.90 5.22
CA TRP A 34 0.08 -40.88 6.21
C TRP A 34 -0.17 -39.56 5.48
N ARG A 35 -1.25 -38.84 5.82
CA ARG A 35 -1.58 -37.50 5.28
C ARG A 35 -1.31 -37.31 3.77
N GLY A 36 -1.68 -38.30 2.94
CA GLY A 36 -1.49 -38.27 1.48
C GLY A 36 -0.08 -38.63 0.98
N GLN A 37 0.88 -38.84 1.85
CA GLN A 37 2.23 -39.33 1.57
C GLN A 37 2.28 -40.86 1.61
N MET A 38 3.25 -41.44 0.89
CA MET A 38 3.43 -42.90 0.82
C MET A 38 4.91 -43.27 0.87
N LEU A 39 5.24 -44.32 1.61
CA LEU A 39 6.55 -44.95 1.64
C LEU A 39 6.42 -46.46 1.36
N SER A 40 7.14 -46.93 0.34
CA SER A 40 7.21 -48.36 0.00
C SER A 40 8.21 -49.09 0.88
N LEU A 41 7.73 -50.11 1.58
CA LEU A 41 8.45 -50.97 2.50
C LEU A 41 8.60 -52.37 1.89
N GLY A 42 9.79 -52.67 1.37
CA GLY A 42 10.12 -53.96 0.74
C GLY A 42 10.99 -54.86 1.63
N PRO A 43 11.57 -55.94 1.08
CA PRO A 43 12.39 -56.86 1.86
C PRO A 43 13.53 -56.17 2.62
N GLY A 44 13.62 -56.46 3.93
CA GLY A 44 14.61 -55.89 4.85
C GLY A 44 14.19 -54.59 5.54
N THR A 45 12.97 -54.09 5.33
CA THR A 45 12.39 -52.98 6.12
C THR A 45 11.53 -53.50 7.28
N VAL A 46 11.13 -52.59 8.16
CA VAL A 46 10.35 -52.88 9.37
C VAL A 46 9.12 -51.98 9.42
N VAL A 47 7.94 -52.58 9.30
CA VAL A 47 6.64 -51.89 9.43
C VAL A 47 6.42 -51.48 10.88
N GLY A 48 5.98 -50.24 11.08
CA GLY A 48 5.78 -49.63 12.41
C GLY A 48 7.02 -48.95 12.98
N LEU A 49 8.13 -48.89 12.23
CA LEU A 49 9.40 -48.37 12.75
C LEU A 49 9.43 -46.83 12.89
N SER A 50 8.81 -46.08 11.98
CA SER A 50 8.72 -44.61 12.12
C SER A 50 7.88 -44.19 13.32
N ASP A 51 6.88 -45.00 13.67
CA ASP A 51 5.96 -44.77 14.81
C ASP A 51 6.49 -45.35 16.12
N ALA A 52 7.70 -45.93 16.13
CA ALA A 52 8.23 -46.69 17.26
C ALA A 52 8.38 -45.89 18.57
N LEU A 53 8.44 -44.57 18.46
CA LEU A 53 8.55 -43.64 19.60
C LEU A 53 7.19 -43.05 20.01
N ASN A 54 6.12 -43.35 19.25
CA ASN A 54 4.78 -42.83 19.46
C ASN A 54 3.95 -43.78 20.35
N HIS A 55 2.87 -43.26 20.93
CA HIS A 55 1.91 -44.08 21.67
C HIS A 55 0.92 -44.82 20.75
N GLN A 56 0.67 -44.24 19.57
CA GLN A 56 -0.23 -44.75 18.55
C GLN A 56 0.46 -44.65 17.18
N TYR A 57 0.06 -45.51 16.24
CA TYR A 57 0.55 -45.40 14.87
C TYR A 57 -0.03 -44.16 14.19
N GLU A 58 0.80 -43.35 13.53
CA GLU A 58 0.37 -42.16 12.79
C GLU A 58 0.16 -42.44 11.29
N ALA A 59 0.35 -43.70 10.88
CA ALA A 59 0.22 -44.14 9.49
C ALA A 59 -0.57 -45.44 9.37
N ASP A 60 -1.31 -45.57 8.27
CA ASP A 60 -1.86 -46.83 7.79
C ASP A 60 -0.78 -47.64 7.09
N TYR A 61 -0.76 -48.96 7.31
CA TYR A 61 0.14 -49.87 6.60
C TYR A 61 -0.66 -50.92 5.83
N THR A 62 -0.61 -50.86 4.50
CA THR A 62 -1.39 -51.74 3.62
C THR A 62 -0.48 -52.61 2.77
N VAL A 63 -0.76 -53.91 2.69
CA VAL A 63 -0.02 -54.85 1.85
C VAL A 63 -0.37 -54.57 0.38
N LYS A 64 0.62 -54.16 -0.42
CA LYS A 64 0.43 -53.86 -1.84
C LYS A 64 0.68 -55.09 -2.72
N GLU A 65 1.74 -55.84 -2.43
CA GLU A 65 2.03 -57.13 -3.02
C GLU A 65 2.07 -58.17 -1.91
N THR A 66 1.49 -59.36 -2.13
CA THR A 66 1.43 -60.45 -1.13
C THR A 66 2.78 -60.59 -0.42
N ALA A 67 2.77 -60.36 0.89
CA ALA A 67 3.98 -60.16 1.68
C ALA A 67 4.17 -61.27 2.72
N THR A 68 5.42 -61.70 2.90
CA THR A 68 5.82 -62.54 4.02
C THR A 68 6.48 -61.66 5.07
N VAL A 69 5.90 -61.60 6.26
CA VAL A 69 6.36 -60.77 7.37
C VAL A 69 6.61 -61.58 8.63
N ILE A 70 7.44 -61.05 9.52
CA ILE A 70 7.65 -61.63 10.85
C ILE A 70 7.16 -60.62 11.88
N LYS A 71 6.13 -61.02 12.65
CA LYS A 71 5.56 -60.20 13.72
C LYS A 71 6.45 -60.25 14.97
N CYS A 72 6.85 -59.08 15.45
CA CYS A 72 7.56 -58.86 16.70
C CYS A 72 6.65 -58.07 17.65
N ASN A 73 6.47 -58.52 18.89
CA ASN A 73 5.74 -57.72 19.89
C ASN A 73 6.61 -56.54 20.31
N TYR A 74 6.07 -55.32 20.30
CA TYR A 74 6.82 -54.11 20.60
C TYR A 74 5.91 -53.04 21.19
N LYS A 75 6.30 -52.44 22.32
CA LYS A 75 5.60 -51.28 22.91
C LYS A 75 6.56 -50.14 23.24
N THR A 76 7.81 -50.45 23.55
CA THR A 76 8.82 -49.50 23.98
C THR A 76 10.19 -49.90 23.43
N MET A 77 11.12 -48.94 23.38
CA MET A 77 12.50 -49.19 22.94
C MET A 77 13.20 -50.33 23.71
N ALA A 78 12.81 -50.62 24.96
CA ALA A 78 13.36 -51.72 25.75
C ALA A 78 12.99 -53.11 25.19
N ASP A 79 11.90 -53.21 24.42
CA ASP A 79 11.46 -54.48 23.84
C ASP A 79 12.37 -54.97 22.71
N PHE A 80 13.23 -54.10 22.15
CA PHE A 80 14.27 -54.52 21.19
C PHE A 80 15.25 -55.51 21.81
N ASP A 81 15.60 -55.36 23.09
CA ASP A 81 16.47 -56.32 23.79
C ASP A 81 15.82 -57.71 23.88
N VAL A 82 14.50 -57.75 24.09
CA VAL A 82 13.74 -59.02 24.11
C VAL A 82 13.77 -59.65 22.72
N ILE A 83 13.47 -58.87 21.67
CA ILE A 83 13.46 -59.33 20.28
C ILE A 83 14.83 -59.89 19.87
N PHE A 84 15.91 -59.18 20.21
CA PHE A 84 17.28 -59.55 19.82
C PHE A 84 17.84 -60.72 20.63
N ASN A 85 17.46 -60.86 21.90
CA ASN A 85 17.85 -62.03 22.70
C ASN A 85 17.15 -63.31 22.21
N GLU A 86 15.88 -63.22 21.81
CA GLU A 86 15.16 -64.36 21.23
C GLU A 86 15.69 -64.75 19.85
N GLN A 87 16.07 -63.76 19.02
CA GLN A 87 16.54 -63.97 17.65
C GLN A 87 17.68 -62.99 17.28
N PRO A 88 18.95 -63.31 17.62
CA PRO A 88 20.08 -62.43 17.37
C PRO A 88 20.31 -62.06 15.90
N VAL A 89 19.83 -62.89 14.96
CA VAL A 89 19.91 -62.65 13.51
C VAL A 89 19.17 -61.36 13.08
N TYR A 90 18.20 -60.89 13.88
CA TYR A 90 17.43 -59.68 13.56
C TYR A 90 18.14 -58.38 13.93
N ILE A 91 19.20 -58.43 14.74
CA ILE A 91 20.00 -57.24 15.09
C ILE A 91 20.47 -56.51 13.83
N PHE A 92 21.06 -57.27 12.90
CA PHE A 92 21.52 -56.74 11.61
C PHE A 92 20.36 -56.22 10.75
N GLY A 93 19.27 -56.99 10.67
CA GLY A 93 18.10 -56.65 9.86
C GLY A 93 17.42 -55.35 10.29
N PHE A 94 17.21 -55.16 11.60
CA PHE A 94 16.62 -53.94 12.14
C PHE A 94 17.54 -52.72 11.97
N ALA A 95 18.85 -52.87 12.23
CA ALA A 95 19.80 -51.78 12.04
C ALA A 95 19.85 -51.31 10.58
N LYS A 96 20.03 -52.23 9.62
CA LYS A 96 20.09 -51.87 8.19
C LYS A 96 18.73 -51.38 7.67
N GLY A 97 17.64 -51.98 8.16
CA GLY A 97 16.28 -51.56 7.85
C GLY A 97 15.96 -50.14 8.35
N ALA A 98 16.47 -49.76 9.53
CA ALA A 98 16.31 -48.41 10.08
C ALA A 98 17.04 -47.36 9.25
N PHE A 99 18.30 -47.60 8.86
CA PHE A 99 19.05 -46.64 8.04
C PHE A 99 18.41 -46.44 6.67
N ARG A 100 18.00 -47.54 6.05
CA ARG A 100 17.38 -47.51 4.72
C ARG A 100 16.09 -46.72 4.75
N GLN A 101 15.20 -47.01 5.71
CA GLN A 101 13.94 -46.30 5.86
C GLN A 101 14.16 -44.84 6.21
N CYS A 102 15.09 -44.52 7.12
CA CYS A 102 15.41 -43.15 7.48
C CYS A 102 15.88 -42.33 6.27
N ARG A 103 16.77 -42.90 5.44
CA ARG A 103 17.19 -42.27 4.18
C ARG A 103 16.02 -42.08 3.21
N ASP A 104 15.14 -43.06 3.10
CA ASP A 104 14.00 -42.96 2.18
C ASP A 104 12.96 -41.93 2.66
N VAL A 105 12.78 -41.76 3.97
CA VAL A 105 12.00 -40.64 4.57
C VAL A 105 12.68 -39.29 4.34
N PHE A 106 14.01 -39.20 4.48
CA PHE A 106 14.76 -37.98 4.17
C PHE A 106 14.57 -37.52 2.72
N LYS A 107 14.47 -38.45 1.77
CA LYS A 107 14.14 -38.09 0.37
C LYS A 107 12.76 -37.46 0.22
N ILE A 108 11.79 -37.90 1.03
CA ILE A 108 10.45 -37.31 1.05
C ILE A 108 10.54 -35.89 1.61
N TYR A 109 11.22 -35.71 2.74
CA TYR A 109 11.50 -34.40 3.33
C TYR A 109 12.17 -33.45 2.33
N ASP A 110 13.25 -33.88 1.66
CA ASP A 110 13.97 -33.09 0.66
C ASP A 110 13.08 -32.73 -0.53
N SER A 111 12.22 -33.65 -0.96
CA SER A 111 11.27 -33.39 -2.05
C SER A 111 10.25 -32.33 -1.66
N TYR A 112 9.77 -32.28 -0.42
CA TYR A 112 8.85 -31.24 0.05
C TYR A 112 9.57 -29.90 0.22
N LYS A 113 10.78 -29.90 0.79
CA LYS A 113 11.60 -28.70 0.93
C LYS A 113 11.84 -28.04 -0.42
N LYS A 114 12.26 -28.83 -1.41
CA LYS A 114 12.42 -28.36 -2.78
C LYS A 114 11.11 -27.84 -3.39
N LYS A 115 9.97 -28.50 -3.14
CA LYS A 115 8.66 -28.04 -3.64
C LYS A 115 8.27 -26.68 -3.05
N VAL A 116 8.51 -26.45 -1.75
CA VAL A 116 8.25 -25.15 -1.10
C VAL A 116 9.14 -24.07 -1.70
N ASP A 117 10.43 -24.35 -1.86
CA ASP A 117 11.38 -23.41 -2.46
C ASP A 117 10.97 -23.07 -3.91
N ASP A 118 10.77 -24.09 -4.76
CA ASP A 118 10.36 -23.91 -6.16
C ASP A 118 9.01 -23.16 -6.25
N PHE A 119 8.06 -23.42 -5.35
CA PHE A 119 6.75 -22.76 -5.32
C PHE A 119 6.83 -21.29 -4.93
N THR A 120 7.50 -20.98 -3.82
CA THR A 120 7.62 -19.60 -3.33
C THR A 120 8.41 -18.72 -4.30
N ASP A 121 9.48 -19.24 -4.88
CA ASP A 121 10.26 -18.55 -5.91
C ASP A 121 9.41 -18.31 -7.17
N TYR A 122 8.62 -19.30 -7.58
CA TYR A 122 7.73 -19.17 -8.74
C TYR A 122 6.66 -18.10 -8.53
N CYS A 123 5.98 -18.10 -7.38
CA CYS A 123 4.97 -17.10 -7.01
C CYS A 123 5.53 -15.67 -7.07
N ARG A 124 6.71 -15.44 -6.49
CA ARG A 124 7.36 -14.12 -6.52
C ARG A 124 7.80 -13.74 -7.94
N GLY A 125 8.39 -14.68 -8.67
CA GLY A 125 8.89 -14.46 -10.04
C GLY A 125 7.78 -14.13 -11.03
N ILE A 126 6.67 -14.86 -11.00
CA ILE A 126 5.55 -14.62 -11.92
C ILE A 126 4.83 -13.30 -11.61
N ASN A 127 4.67 -12.95 -10.33
CA ASN A 127 4.10 -11.65 -9.94
C ASN A 127 4.97 -10.48 -10.41
N ALA A 128 6.31 -10.61 -10.30
CA ALA A 128 7.23 -9.57 -10.77
C ALA A 128 7.11 -9.31 -12.29
N GLU A 129 7.02 -10.37 -13.10
CA GLU A 129 6.81 -10.24 -14.55
C GLU A 129 5.40 -9.73 -14.89
N TYR A 130 4.36 -10.16 -14.17
CA TYR A 130 3.00 -9.60 -14.30
C TYR A 130 3.00 -8.09 -14.09
N ARG A 131 3.52 -7.60 -12.96
CA ARG A 131 3.61 -6.17 -12.66
C ARG A 131 4.38 -5.38 -13.72
N LYS A 132 5.42 -5.99 -14.31
CA LYS A 132 6.17 -5.38 -15.40
C LYS A 132 5.34 -5.26 -16.68
N LEU A 133 4.54 -6.27 -17.02
CA LEU A 133 3.62 -6.21 -18.16
C LEU A 133 2.49 -5.21 -17.92
N CYS A 134 1.93 -5.15 -16.71
CA CYS A 134 0.95 -4.12 -16.34
C CYS A 134 1.50 -2.72 -16.54
N ARG A 135 2.73 -2.45 -16.07
CA ARG A 135 3.41 -1.16 -16.29
C ARG A 135 3.62 -0.85 -17.77
N ALA A 136 3.98 -1.86 -18.58
CA ALA A 136 4.15 -1.68 -20.02
C ALA A 136 2.81 -1.41 -20.74
N ALA A 137 1.70 -1.89 -20.19
CA ALA A 137 0.35 -1.67 -20.69
C ALA A 137 -0.38 -0.49 -20.01
N SER A 138 0.32 0.35 -19.21
CA SER A 138 -0.27 1.44 -18.42
C SER A 138 -1.44 1.02 -17.50
N MET A 139 -1.43 -0.23 -17.03
CA MET A 139 -2.42 -0.78 -16.11
C MET A 139 -1.87 -0.83 -14.68
N THR A 140 -2.70 -0.46 -13.69
CA THR A 140 -2.37 -0.68 -12.27
C THR A 140 -2.45 -2.19 -11.98
N PRO A 141 -1.39 -2.82 -11.45
CA PRO A 141 -1.45 -4.22 -11.09
C PRO A 141 -2.48 -4.46 -9.97
N VAL A 142 -3.33 -5.46 -10.15
CA VAL A 142 -4.18 -5.98 -9.07
C VAL A 142 -3.33 -6.82 -8.11
N GLU A 143 -3.50 -6.60 -6.81
CA GLU A 143 -2.79 -7.32 -5.76
C GLU A 143 -3.50 -8.62 -5.39
N ILE A 144 -2.72 -9.64 -5.02
CA ILE A 144 -3.23 -10.89 -4.43
C ILE A 144 -2.90 -10.84 -2.94
N PRO A 145 -3.87 -10.58 -2.04
CA PRO A 145 -3.61 -10.42 -0.61
C PRO A 145 -2.82 -11.58 0.01
N LEU A 146 -3.18 -12.82 -0.39
CA LEU A 146 -2.53 -14.03 0.09
C LEU A 146 -1.03 -14.11 -0.25
N LEU A 147 -0.59 -13.44 -1.33
CA LEU A 147 0.82 -13.36 -1.69
C LEU A 147 1.60 -12.39 -0.79
N GLU A 148 0.95 -11.36 -0.25
CA GLU A 148 1.56 -10.43 0.72
C GLU A 148 1.74 -11.09 2.08
N GLU A 149 0.84 -12.02 2.45
CA GLU A 149 0.91 -12.79 3.70
C GLU A 149 1.94 -13.95 3.65
N MET A 150 2.50 -14.25 2.46
CA MET A 150 3.40 -15.37 2.23
C MET A 150 4.83 -15.11 2.75
N GLU A 151 5.02 -15.28 4.06
CA GLU A 151 6.31 -15.21 4.74
C GLU A 151 7.16 -16.49 4.55
N PRO A 152 8.50 -16.43 4.66
CA PRO A 152 9.36 -17.60 4.62
C PRO A 152 8.99 -18.63 5.70
N LEU A 153 8.85 -19.90 5.30
CA LEU A 153 8.53 -20.98 6.22
C LEU A 153 9.70 -21.28 7.17
N GLU A 154 9.51 -21.09 8.47
CA GLU A 154 10.47 -21.48 9.51
C GLU A 154 10.14 -22.86 10.10
N LEU A 155 11.02 -23.83 9.85
CA LEU A 155 10.91 -25.18 10.42
C LEU A 155 11.68 -25.27 11.75
N LYS A 156 10.98 -25.56 12.86
CA LYS A 156 11.59 -25.62 14.20
C LYS A 156 12.61 -26.75 14.37
N ASN A 157 12.47 -27.82 13.61
CA ASN A 157 13.14 -29.10 13.83
C ASN A 157 13.74 -29.66 12.52
N GLU A 158 14.39 -28.81 11.73
CA GLU A 158 14.96 -29.26 10.44
C GLU A 158 15.95 -30.41 10.56
N ILE A 159 16.02 -31.21 9.49
CA ILE A 159 17.10 -32.18 9.32
C ILE A 159 18.37 -31.44 8.88
N LEU A 160 19.41 -31.56 9.69
CA LEU A 160 20.69 -30.92 9.45
C LEU A 160 21.51 -31.73 8.45
N LYS A 161 22.36 -31.04 7.69
CA LYS A 161 23.22 -31.67 6.68
C LYS A 161 24.05 -32.83 7.23
N TRP A 162 24.63 -32.69 8.42
CA TRP A 162 25.44 -33.76 9.00
C TRP A 162 24.60 -35.00 9.36
N GLU A 163 23.30 -34.84 9.59
CA GLU A 163 22.38 -35.95 9.88
C GLU A 163 22.06 -36.73 8.60
N HIS A 164 21.90 -36.03 7.47
CA HIS A 164 21.89 -36.66 6.15
C HIS A 164 23.19 -37.43 5.90
N ASP A 165 24.34 -36.76 6.04
CA ASP A 165 25.66 -37.36 5.81
C ASP A 165 25.88 -38.60 6.71
N TYR A 166 25.40 -38.55 7.95
CA TYR A 166 25.47 -39.65 8.90
C TYR A 166 24.65 -40.87 8.44
N ILE A 167 23.37 -40.67 8.07
CA ILE A 167 22.50 -41.75 7.61
C ILE A 167 22.96 -42.33 6.27
N ASP A 168 23.42 -41.48 5.34
CA ASP A 168 23.96 -41.94 4.04
C ASP A 168 25.24 -42.75 4.23
N SER A 169 26.14 -42.30 5.12
CA SER A 169 27.34 -43.04 5.49
C SER A 169 26.99 -44.43 6.01
N LEU A 170 26.08 -44.54 6.99
CA LEU A 170 25.62 -45.82 7.54
C LEU A 170 24.97 -46.75 6.49
N ASN A 171 24.26 -46.17 5.52
CA ASN A 171 23.71 -46.94 4.41
C ASN A 171 24.80 -47.48 3.46
N SER A 172 25.92 -46.75 3.32
CA SER A 172 27.04 -47.11 2.43
C SER A 172 27.99 -48.17 2.98
N VAL A 173 28.03 -48.37 4.30
CA VAL A 173 28.89 -49.38 4.95
C VAL A 173 28.50 -50.80 4.54
N ASP A 174 29.51 -51.65 4.31
CA ASP A 174 29.35 -53.06 3.94
C ASP A 174 28.60 -53.85 5.02
N ASN A 175 27.78 -54.81 4.59
CA ASN A 175 26.93 -55.58 5.49
C ASN A 175 27.73 -56.35 6.56
N LYS A 176 28.92 -56.88 6.22
CA LYS A 176 29.76 -57.59 7.19
C LYS A 176 30.34 -56.64 8.24
N GLU A 177 30.64 -55.40 7.87
CA GLU A 177 31.14 -54.39 8.80
C GLU A 177 30.05 -53.94 9.76
N ILE A 178 28.83 -53.71 9.25
CA ILE A 178 27.63 -53.46 10.08
C ILE A 178 27.42 -54.62 11.05
N GLU A 179 27.43 -55.87 10.57
CA GLU A 179 27.26 -57.05 11.43
C GLU A 179 28.35 -57.16 12.50
N ASN A 180 29.60 -56.82 12.18
CA ASN A 180 30.70 -56.82 13.15
C ASN A 180 30.58 -55.72 14.21
N ILE A 181 30.05 -54.54 13.85
CA ILE A 181 29.86 -53.41 14.77
C ILE A 181 28.69 -53.68 15.71
N TYR A 182 27.58 -54.18 15.16
CA TYR A 182 26.28 -54.23 15.82
C TYR A 182 25.89 -55.61 16.34
N GLY A 183 26.30 -56.70 15.66
CA GLY A 183 25.77 -58.05 15.83
C GLY A 183 25.94 -58.72 17.21
N LYS A 184 26.65 -58.09 18.14
CA LYS A 184 26.81 -58.56 19.53
C LYS A 184 26.59 -57.48 20.59
N ARG A 185 26.20 -56.26 20.21
CA ARG A 185 26.14 -55.08 21.09
C ARG A 185 24.74 -54.44 21.03
N THR A 186 23.79 -55.01 21.77
CA THR A 186 22.37 -54.63 21.67
C THR A 186 22.12 -53.18 22.07
N GLU A 187 22.88 -52.63 23.02
CA GLU A 187 22.74 -51.24 23.48
C GLU A 187 23.07 -50.24 22.36
N ILE A 188 24.11 -50.52 21.58
CA ILE A 188 24.52 -49.68 20.44
C ILE A 188 23.46 -49.74 19.35
N VAL A 189 22.90 -50.92 19.09
CA VAL A 189 21.88 -51.12 18.06
C VAL A 189 20.57 -50.45 18.44
N ASN A 190 20.12 -50.59 19.68
CA ASN A 190 18.93 -49.92 20.18
C ASN A 190 19.07 -48.39 20.08
N GLY A 191 20.23 -47.85 20.47
CA GLY A 191 20.50 -46.42 20.37
C GLY A 191 20.45 -45.92 18.92
N VAL A 192 21.07 -46.65 18.00
CA VAL A 192 21.13 -46.27 16.59
C VAL A 192 19.79 -46.44 15.87
N ILE A 193 18.98 -47.45 16.22
CA ILE A 193 17.58 -47.58 15.78
C ILE A 193 16.77 -46.40 16.33
N GLY A 194 16.88 -46.10 17.61
CA GLY A 194 16.16 -44.99 18.25
C GLY A 194 16.46 -43.63 17.63
N ILE A 195 17.74 -43.35 17.32
CA ILE A 195 18.15 -42.15 16.57
C ILE A 195 17.48 -42.10 15.20
N SER A 196 17.49 -43.23 14.48
CA SER A 196 16.86 -43.31 13.15
C SER A 196 15.35 -43.09 13.22
N CYS A 197 14.66 -43.66 14.22
CA CYS A 197 13.24 -43.41 14.48
C CYS A 197 12.97 -41.94 14.79
N GLY A 198 13.77 -41.31 15.64
CA GLY A 198 13.64 -39.88 15.97
C GLY A 198 13.83 -38.98 14.75
N TYR A 199 14.80 -39.30 13.88
CA TYR A 199 14.99 -38.60 12.62
C TYR A 199 13.83 -38.78 11.65
N MET A 200 13.27 -39.98 11.54
CA MET A 200 12.10 -40.24 10.70
C MET A 200 10.88 -39.45 11.17
N ALA A 201 10.55 -39.50 12.47
CA ALA A 201 9.43 -38.78 13.05
C ALA A 201 9.54 -37.27 12.78
N ARG A 202 10.74 -36.70 13.03
CA ARG A 202 11.01 -35.28 12.80
C ARG A 202 10.93 -34.88 11.32
N ALA A 203 11.46 -35.72 10.42
CA ALA A 203 11.39 -35.49 8.98
C ALA A 203 9.94 -35.54 8.46
N ILE A 204 9.13 -36.47 8.98
CA ILE A 204 7.71 -36.60 8.68
C ILE A 204 6.96 -35.34 9.13
N GLU A 205 7.13 -34.91 10.38
CA GLU A 205 6.49 -33.70 10.94
C GLU A 205 6.83 -32.45 10.11
N CYS A 206 8.10 -32.30 9.72
CA CYS A 206 8.50 -31.18 8.87
C CYS A 206 7.89 -31.27 7.45
N ALA A 207 7.84 -32.47 6.86
CA ALA A 207 7.22 -32.67 5.55
C ALA A 207 5.73 -32.35 5.56
N GLU A 208 5.02 -32.66 6.65
CA GLU A 208 3.63 -32.28 6.83
C GLU A 208 3.46 -30.77 6.97
N THR A 209 4.29 -30.12 7.77
CA THR A 209 4.28 -28.65 7.92
C THR A 209 4.49 -27.96 6.56
N MET A 210 5.44 -28.45 5.76
CA MET A 210 5.67 -27.97 4.39
C MET A 210 4.47 -28.23 3.47
N GLY A 211 3.79 -29.37 3.64
CA GLY A 211 2.56 -29.69 2.92
C GLY A 211 1.42 -28.72 3.20
N PHE A 212 1.16 -28.42 4.48
CA PHE A 212 0.13 -27.44 4.87
C PHE A 212 0.44 -26.04 4.34
N TYR A 213 1.70 -25.62 4.39
CA TYR A 213 2.12 -24.35 3.82
C TYR A 213 1.82 -24.27 2.31
N ILE A 214 2.12 -25.33 1.56
CA ILE A 214 1.80 -25.38 0.12
C ILE A 214 0.28 -25.32 -0.08
N GLU A 215 -0.50 -26.07 0.69
CA GLU A 215 -1.96 -26.09 0.57
C GLU A 215 -2.57 -24.71 0.82
N GLU A 216 -2.14 -24.03 1.90
CA GLU A 216 -2.57 -22.69 2.30
C GLU A 216 -2.32 -21.65 1.20
N PHE A 217 -1.12 -21.65 0.60
CA PHE A 217 -0.72 -20.62 -0.36
C PHE A 217 -0.95 -21.00 -1.83
N SER A 218 -1.25 -22.28 -2.14
CA SER A 218 -1.50 -22.72 -3.51
C SER A 218 -2.56 -21.91 -4.28
N PRO A 219 -3.64 -21.37 -3.66
CA PRO A 219 -4.63 -20.55 -4.35
C PRO A 219 -4.07 -19.29 -5.02
N ILE A 220 -2.88 -18.81 -4.63
CA ILE A 220 -2.20 -17.68 -5.28
C ILE A 220 -2.08 -17.88 -6.79
N LEU A 221 -1.68 -19.07 -7.24
CA LEU A 221 -1.45 -19.31 -8.67
C LEU A 221 -2.69 -19.81 -9.40
N LEU A 222 -3.52 -20.61 -8.72
CA LEU A 222 -4.74 -21.17 -9.27
C LEU A 222 -5.72 -21.57 -8.17
N SER A 223 -6.94 -21.04 -8.22
CA SER A 223 -8.02 -21.29 -7.26
C SER A 223 -9.32 -21.66 -7.99
N GLN A 224 -10.22 -22.36 -7.30
CA GLN A 224 -11.59 -22.55 -7.79
C GLN A 224 -12.43 -21.26 -7.65
N ASP A 225 -12.16 -20.46 -6.61
CA ASP A 225 -12.87 -19.21 -6.32
C ASP A 225 -12.42 -18.03 -7.20
N ARG A 226 -11.44 -18.27 -8.09
CA ARG A 226 -10.80 -17.29 -8.97
C ARG A 226 -10.07 -16.18 -8.17
N GLY A 227 -9.70 -15.06 -8.81
CA GLY A 227 -8.84 -14.03 -8.20
C GLY A 227 -7.37 -14.44 -8.08
N ASP A 228 -6.95 -15.46 -8.83
CA ASP A 228 -5.61 -16.02 -8.83
C ASP A 228 -4.72 -15.43 -9.93
N MET A 229 -3.41 -15.73 -9.91
CA MET A 229 -2.48 -15.27 -10.95
C MET A 229 -2.89 -15.72 -12.36
N PHE A 230 -3.54 -16.88 -12.51
CA PHE A 230 -4.00 -17.33 -13.82
C PHE A 230 -5.05 -16.36 -14.38
N GLU A 231 -6.03 -15.97 -13.58
CA GLU A 231 -7.05 -15.01 -13.98
C GLU A 231 -6.47 -13.62 -14.27
N LEU A 232 -5.57 -13.11 -13.43
CA LEU A 232 -4.94 -11.81 -13.63
C LEU A 232 -4.18 -11.75 -14.97
N LEU A 233 -3.44 -12.81 -15.31
CA LEU A 233 -2.74 -12.89 -16.59
C LEU A 233 -3.70 -13.02 -17.78
N PHE A 234 -4.81 -13.74 -17.61
CA PHE A 234 -5.83 -13.87 -18.65
C PHE A 234 -6.47 -12.51 -18.94
N ASN A 235 -6.95 -11.83 -17.90
CA ASN A 235 -7.60 -10.51 -18.02
C ASN A 235 -6.65 -9.45 -18.58
N LEU A 236 -5.38 -9.47 -18.18
CA LEU A 236 -4.38 -8.57 -18.77
C LEU A 236 -4.22 -8.81 -20.27
N ARG A 237 -4.25 -10.06 -20.74
CA ARG A 237 -4.18 -10.33 -22.18
C ARG A 237 -5.41 -9.81 -22.93
N ILE A 238 -6.61 -9.94 -22.35
CA ILE A 238 -7.84 -9.37 -22.93
C ILE A 238 -7.68 -7.85 -23.06
N TYR A 239 -7.30 -7.17 -21.97
CA TYR A 239 -7.04 -5.73 -21.95
C TYR A 239 -6.04 -5.28 -23.03
N MET A 240 -4.93 -6.02 -23.17
CA MET A 240 -3.91 -5.73 -24.18
C MET A 240 -4.43 -5.95 -25.60
N ALA A 241 -5.28 -6.96 -25.83
CA ALA A 241 -5.92 -7.19 -27.12
C ALA A 241 -6.87 -6.07 -27.51
N GLU A 242 -7.73 -5.64 -26.58
CA GLU A 242 -8.67 -4.53 -26.76
C GLU A 242 -7.98 -3.23 -27.18
N ARG A 243 -6.77 -2.98 -26.68
CA ARG A 243 -6.03 -1.73 -26.91
C ARG A 243 -4.92 -1.86 -27.97
N GLY A 244 -4.85 -2.99 -28.68
CA GLY A 244 -3.84 -3.22 -29.71
C GLY A 244 -2.39 -3.25 -29.20
N ILE A 245 -2.19 -3.54 -27.92
CA ILE A 245 -0.87 -3.61 -27.27
C ILE A 245 -0.19 -4.94 -27.63
N GLU A 246 1.13 -4.96 -27.74
CA GLU A 246 1.93 -6.16 -28.06
C GLU A 246 1.72 -7.30 -27.04
N GLN A 247 1.29 -8.50 -27.48
CA GLN A 247 0.88 -9.58 -26.59
C GLN A 247 1.92 -10.70 -26.37
N ASP A 248 3.08 -10.68 -27.04
CA ASP A 248 4.02 -11.80 -27.00
C ASP A 248 4.52 -12.11 -25.58
N GLY A 249 4.76 -11.06 -24.79
CA GLY A 249 5.15 -11.16 -23.39
C GLY A 249 4.13 -11.91 -22.53
N ILE A 250 2.85 -11.52 -22.61
CA ILE A 250 1.78 -12.11 -21.79
C ILE A 250 1.45 -13.54 -22.24
N ILE A 251 1.49 -13.82 -23.55
CA ILE A 251 1.30 -15.17 -24.10
C ILE A 251 2.40 -16.11 -23.59
N LYS A 252 3.66 -15.64 -23.58
CA LYS A 252 4.79 -16.43 -23.05
C LYS A 252 4.63 -16.69 -21.56
N LEU A 253 4.26 -15.67 -20.78
CA LEU A 253 4.09 -15.80 -19.33
C LEU A 253 2.97 -16.79 -18.98
N MET A 254 1.84 -16.72 -19.69
CA MET A 254 0.73 -17.66 -19.50
C MET A 254 1.12 -19.12 -19.82
N LYS A 255 1.91 -19.35 -20.89
CA LYS A 255 2.46 -20.68 -21.19
C LYS A 255 3.43 -21.18 -20.10
N MET A 256 4.23 -20.28 -19.52
CA MET A 256 5.11 -20.62 -18.41
C MET A 256 4.30 -21.01 -17.17
N LEU A 257 3.22 -20.30 -16.86
CA LEU A 257 2.29 -20.63 -15.76
C LEU A 257 1.68 -22.02 -15.97
N TYR A 258 1.08 -22.25 -17.13
CA TYR A 258 0.48 -23.55 -17.44
C TYR A 258 1.46 -24.71 -17.32
N LYS A 259 2.70 -24.53 -17.81
CA LYS A 259 3.76 -25.53 -17.69
C LYS A 259 4.10 -25.82 -16.22
N TYR A 260 4.22 -24.77 -15.40
CA TYR A 260 4.51 -24.93 -13.98
C TYR A 260 3.38 -25.67 -13.25
N LEU A 261 2.14 -25.19 -13.39
CA LEU A 261 0.94 -25.80 -12.80
C LEU A 261 0.82 -27.28 -13.17
N SER A 262 1.13 -27.63 -14.42
CA SER A 262 1.05 -29.01 -14.93
C SER A 262 2.15 -29.95 -14.41
N THR A 263 3.25 -29.41 -13.88
CA THR A 263 4.46 -30.20 -13.54
C THR A 263 4.84 -30.16 -12.07
N CYS A 264 4.43 -29.16 -11.30
CA CYS A 264 4.78 -29.02 -9.88
C CYS A 264 4.12 -30.08 -8.98
N GLY A 265 3.02 -30.68 -9.43
CA GLY A 265 2.30 -31.73 -8.70
C GLY A 265 1.55 -31.24 -7.46
N ILE A 266 1.19 -29.95 -7.42
CA ILE A 266 0.42 -29.30 -6.34
C ILE A 266 -1.07 -29.24 -6.69
N TYR A 267 -1.40 -28.98 -7.96
CA TYR A 267 -2.74 -28.60 -8.40
C TYR A 267 -3.55 -29.77 -9.01
N ASP A 268 -4.88 -29.64 -8.95
CA ASP A 268 -5.82 -30.55 -9.60
C ASP A 268 -5.70 -30.48 -11.14
N LYS A 269 -5.45 -31.64 -11.76
CA LYS A 269 -5.26 -31.75 -13.22
C LYS A 269 -6.51 -31.43 -14.03
N GLN A 270 -7.70 -31.61 -13.47
CA GLN A 270 -8.96 -31.24 -14.10
C GLN A 270 -9.12 -29.72 -14.11
N LEU A 271 -8.92 -29.06 -12.97
CA LEU A 271 -9.03 -27.60 -12.87
C LEU A 271 -8.06 -26.89 -13.83
N ILE A 272 -6.81 -27.35 -13.91
CA ILE A 272 -5.82 -26.81 -14.86
C ILE A 272 -6.33 -26.90 -16.31
N LYS A 273 -6.92 -28.04 -16.70
CA LYS A 273 -7.41 -28.26 -18.06
C LYS A 273 -8.61 -27.38 -18.37
N GLU A 274 -9.54 -27.25 -17.43
CA GLU A 274 -10.74 -26.41 -17.58
C GLU A 274 -10.34 -24.95 -17.79
N ARG A 275 -9.47 -24.41 -16.93
CA ARG A 275 -9.01 -23.02 -16.98
C ARG A 275 -8.16 -22.72 -18.22
N TRP A 276 -7.34 -23.69 -18.64
CA TRP A 276 -6.59 -23.57 -19.89
C TRP A 276 -7.48 -23.61 -21.12
N ALA A 277 -8.52 -24.46 -21.14
CA ALA A 277 -9.46 -24.52 -22.25
C ALA A 277 -10.25 -23.20 -22.39
N GLU A 278 -10.63 -22.58 -21.27
CA GLU A 278 -11.25 -21.24 -21.24
C GLU A 278 -10.33 -20.20 -21.89
N TYR A 279 -9.05 -20.17 -21.50
CA TYR A 279 -8.05 -19.27 -22.09
C TYR A 279 -7.78 -19.53 -23.58
N ASP A 280 -7.64 -20.80 -23.98
CA ASP A 280 -7.25 -21.20 -25.34
C ASP A 280 -8.39 -21.02 -26.35
N SER A 281 -9.64 -21.13 -25.89
CA SER A 281 -10.84 -20.92 -26.71
C SER A 281 -11.33 -19.47 -26.75
N HIS A 282 -10.76 -18.56 -25.95
CA HIS A 282 -11.15 -17.16 -25.94
C HIS A 282 -10.74 -16.45 -27.24
N ASP A 283 -11.70 -15.80 -27.90
CA ASP A 283 -11.45 -15.03 -29.12
C ASP A 283 -11.00 -13.60 -28.79
N PHE A 284 -9.69 -13.45 -28.57
CA PHE A 284 -9.07 -12.14 -28.30
C PHE A 284 -9.27 -11.12 -29.44
N ALA A 285 -9.48 -11.57 -30.69
CA ALA A 285 -9.73 -10.67 -31.81
C ALA A 285 -11.17 -10.15 -31.81
N ALA A 286 -12.14 -10.99 -31.45
CA ALA A 286 -13.52 -10.56 -31.25
C ALA A 286 -13.65 -9.55 -30.10
N SER A 287 -12.93 -9.76 -28.99
CA SER A 287 -12.87 -8.80 -27.88
C SER A 287 -12.34 -7.44 -28.34
N ALA A 288 -11.28 -7.44 -29.16
CA ALA A 288 -10.77 -6.20 -29.77
C ALA A 288 -11.77 -5.53 -30.72
N ALA A 289 -12.44 -6.30 -31.58
CA ALA A 289 -13.44 -5.77 -32.51
C ALA A 289 -14.66 -5.17 -31.80
N ALA A 290 -15.15 -5.82 -30.74
CA ALA A 290 -16.24 -5.30 -29.92
C ALA A 290 -15.84 -4.01 -29.20
N PHE A 291 -14.60 -3.94 -28.73
CA PHE A 291 -14.03 -2.72 -28.15
C PHE A 291 -13.95 -1.57 -29.17
N ASP A 292 -13.50 -1.86 -30.39
CA ASP A 292 -13.46 -0.87 -31.49
C ASP A 292 -14.86 -0.36 -31.87
N GLU A 293 -15.87 -1.25 -31.95
CA GLU A 293 -17.25 -0.86 -32.23
C GLU A 293 -17.83 0.04 -31.13
N ALA A 294 -17.59 -0.31 -29.86
CA ALA A 294 -17.95 0.52 -28.72
C ALA A 294 -17.22 1.87 -28.73
N LYS A 295 -15.96 1.90 -29.16
CA LYS A 295 -15.17 3.13 -29.30
C LYS A 295 -15.77 4.08 -30.34
N VAL A 296 -16.18 3.56 -31.51
CA VAL A 296 -16.83 4.35 -32.58
C VAL A 296 -18.16 4.92 -32.12
N GLN A 297 -18.97 4.13 -31.39
CA GLN A 297 -20.24 4.62 -30.83
C GLN A 297 -20.01 5.75 -29.81
N LYS A 298 -19.05 5.57 -28.89
CA LYS A 298 -18.65 6.64 -27.94
C LYS A 298 -18.09 7.88 -28.66
N GLN A 299 -17.43 7.73 -29.83
CA GLN A 299 -16.88 8.86 -30.59
C GLN A 299 -17.96 9.86 -31.00
N ALA A 300 -19.09 9.35 -31.51
CA ALA A 300 -20.20 10.17 -31.96
C ALA A 300 -20.75 11.04 -30.82
N GLU A 301 -20.83 10.48 -29.61
CA GLU A 301 -21.26 11.19 -28.41
C GLU A 301 -20.29 12.32 -28.03
N PHE A 302 -18.97 12.07 -28.09
CA PHE A 302 -17.98 13.08 -27.72
C PHE A 302 -17.94 14.29 -28.65
N THR A 303 -18.26 14.16 -29.94
CA THR A 303 -18.23 15.31 -30.86
C THR A 303 -19.21 16.43 -30.48
N GLN A 304 -20.24 16.14 -29.69
CA GLN A 304 -21.24 17.09 -29.20
C GLN A 304 -21.02 17.47 -27.72
N THR A 305 -19.79 17.33 -27.21
CA THR A 305 -19.42 17.56 -25.79
C THR A 305 -19.99 18.86 -25.23
N PHE A 306 -19.74 20.00 -25.87
CA PHE A 306 -20.13 21.31 -25.34
C PHE A 306 -21.65 21.49 -25.38
N GLU A 307 -22.31 21.09 -26.48
CA GLU A 307 -23.77 21.12 -26.61
C GLU A 307 -24.43 20.27 -25.51
N HIS A 308 -23.91 19.06 -25.28
CA HIS A 308 -24.39 18.16 -24.23
C HIS A 308 -24.24 18.75 -22.83
N ILE A 309 -23.08 19.38 -22.53
CA ILE A 309 -22.86 20.06 -21.25
C ILE A 309 -23.84 21.24 -21.07
N CYS A 310 -24.07 22.04 -22.12
CA CYS A 310 -25.02 23.15 -22.08
C CYS A 310 -26.47 22.70 -21.92
N GLU A 311 -26.87 21.63 -22.62
CA GLU A 311 -28.20 21.03 -22.50
C GLU A 311 -28.42 20.51 -21.08
N PHE A 312 -27.47 19.73 -20.56
CA PHE A 312 -27.51 19.25 -19.17
C PHE A 312 -27.60 20.43 -18.19
N ALA A 313 -26.78 21.47 -18.35
CA ALA A 313 -26.76 22.66 -17.50
C ALA A 313 -27.97 23.61 -17.67
N GLU A 314 -28.94 23.25 -18.50
CA GLU A 314 -30.14 24.05 -18.83
C GLU A 314 -29.77 25.50 -19.23
N VAL A 315 -28.75 25.62 -20.09
CA VAL A 315 -28.37 26.90 -20.71
C VAL A 315 -29.32 27.17 -21.86
N ASP A 316 -29.92 28.37 -21.89
CA ASP A 316 -30.81 28.75 -22.98
C ASP A 316 -30.06 28.90 -24.32
N GLU A 317 -30.75 28.66 -25.42
CA GLU A 317 -30.15 28.60 -26.77
C GLU A 317 -29.42 29.91 -27.17
N ALA A 318 -29.93 31.07 -26.75
CA ALA A 318 -29.28 32.35 -27.04
C ALA A 318 -27.94 32.46 -26.30
N LYS A 319 -27.92 32.07 -25.02
CA LYS A 319 -26.70 32.06 -24.20
C LYS A 319 -25.72 30.96 -24.63
N GLN A 320 -26.21 29.78 -25.03
CA GLN A 320 -25.39 28.71 -25.57
C GLN A 320 -24.63 29.16 -26.84
N ASN A 321 -25.29 29.88 -27.74
CA ASN A 321 -24.65 30.45 -28.92
C ASN A 321 -23.58 31.50 -28.58
N GLU A 322 -23.87 32.38 -27.60
CA GLU A 322 -22.87 33.33 -27.09
C GLU A 322 -21.65 32.59 -26.50
N TYR A 323 -21.91 31.54 -25.75
CA TYR A 323 -20.91 30.71 -25.08
C TYR A 323 -20.02 29.98 -26.08
N ARG A 324 -20.61 29.38 -27.11
CA ARG A 324 -19.88 28.76 -28.21
C ARG A 324 -18.96 29.77 -28.90
N GLN A 325 -19.47 30.95 -29.25
CA GLN A 325 -18.66 31.99 -29.90
C GLN A 325 -17.47 32.44 -29.03
N GLN A 326 -17.67 32.60 -27.71
CA GLN A 326 -16.57 32.99 -26.81
C GLN A 326 -15.48 31.92 -26.69
N LEU A 327 -15.88 30.64 -26.70
CA LEU A 327 -14.95 29.52 -26.71
C LEU A 327 -14.19 29.44 -28.03
N ASP A 328 -14.88 29.56 -29.16
CA ASP A 328 -14.29 29.54 -30.50
C ASP A 328 -13.30 30.71 -30.69
N ASP A 329 -13.66 31.92 -30.25
CA ASP A 329 -12.79 33.10 -30.26
C ASP A 329 -11.48 32.83 -29.49
N TYR A 330 -11.56 32.13 -28.35
CA TYR A 330 -10.40 31.76 -27.55
C TYR A 330 -9.55 30.67 -28.22
N LEU A 331 -10.19 29.62 -28.74
CA LEU A 331 -9.49 28.51 -29.40
C LEU A 331 -8.79 28.96 -30.69
N ALA A 332 -9.33 29.98 -31.37
CA ALA A 332 -8.78 30.60 -32.57
C ALA A 332 -7.62 31.58 -32.31
N LEU A 333 -7.31 31.91 -31.05
CA LEU A 333 -6.15 32.76 -30.73
C LEU A 333 -4.85 32.09 -31.19
N SER A 334 -4.04 32.83 -31.95
CA SER A 334 -2.71 32.36 -32.36
C SER A 334 -1.73 32.19 -31.19
N ASP A 335 -1.88 33.01 -30.13
CA ASP A 335 -1.17 32.88 -28.86
C ASP A 335 -2.16 33.03 -27.69
N ARG A 336 -2.58 31.90 -27.11
CA ARG A 336 -3.50 31.86 -25.96
C ARG A 336 -2.87 32.41 -24.68
N GLU A 337 -1.54 32.43 -24.59
CA GLU A 337 -0.78 33.01 -23.48
C GLU A 337 -0.41 34.49 -23.71
N GLY A 338 -0.89 35.06 -24.81
CA GLY A 338 -0.66 36.42 -25.23
C GLY A 338 -0.98 37.44 -24.14
N LYS A 339 -0.14 38.48 -24.12
CA LYS A 339 -0.16 39.55 -23.10
C LYS A 339 -0.76 40.86 -23.59
N GLU A 340 -1.17 40.97 -24.86
CA GLU A 340 -1.84 42.18 -25.35
C GLU A 340 -3.30 42.24 -24.88
N ASP A 341 -3.91 43.41 -25.01
CA ASP A 341 -5.24 43.68 -24.45
C ASP A 341 -6.34 42.84 -25.12
N ASN A 342 -6.17 42.48 -26.40
CA ASN A 342 -7.15 41.68 -27.12
C ASN A 342 -7.19 40.24 -26.61
N GLU A 343 -6.04 39.56 -26.51
CA GLU A 343 -5.93 38.18 -26.03
C GLU A 343 -6.38 38.09 -24.57
N ARG A 344 -6.01 39.06 -23.73
CA ARG A 344 -6.47 39.14 -22.33
C ARG A 344 -8.00 39.23 -22.24
N ARG A 345 -8.62 40.05 -23.09
CA ARG A 345 -10.08 40.24 -23.10
C ARG A 345 -10.80 38.97 -23.56
N ILE A 346 -10.34 38.34 -24.64
CA ILE A 346 -10.93 37.09 -25.16
C ILE A 346 -10.79 35.98 -24.12
N ARG A 347 -9.59 35.80 -23.55
CA ARG A 347 -9.33 34.80 -22.50
C ARG A 347 -10.20 35.03 -21.26
N LYS A 348 -10.38 36.29 -20.82
CA LYS A 348 -11.26 36.60 -19.68
C LYS A 348 -12.69 36.14 -19.93
N LYS A 349 -13.23 36.39 -21.13
CA LYS A 349 -14.58 35.92 -21.49
C LYS A 349 -14.69 34.39 -21.43
N ALA A 350 -13.73 33.67 -21.99
CA ALA A 350 -13.70 32.20 -21.93
C ALA A 350 -13.59 31.66 -20.48
N VAL A 351 -12.85 32.35 -19.61
CA VAL A 351 -12.78 32.02 -18.17
C VAL A 351 -14.14 32.25 -17.49
N ASP A 352 -14.76 33.42 -17.70
CA ASP A 352 -16.05 33.75 -17.10
C ASP A 352 -17.14 32.78 -17.57
N LEU A 353 -17.14 32.44 -18.86
CA LEU A 353 -17.95 31.39 -19.48
C LEU A 353 -17.82 30.04 -18.76
N PHE A 354 -16.58 29.53 -18.67
CA PHE A 354 -16.33 28.19 -18.13
C PHE A 354 -16.90 28.06 -16.73
N TYR A 355 -16.67 29.04 -15.87
CA TYR A 355 -17.13 28.97 -14.48
C TYR A 355 -18.65 29.19 -14.33
N ASP A 356 -19.32 29.92 -15.24
CA ASP A 356 -20.78 29.99 -15.25
C ASP A 356 -21.40 28.64 -15.62
N ILE A 357 -20.89 28.00 -16.69
CA ILE A 357 -21.32 26.66 -17.09
C ILE A 357 -21.03 25.67 -15.95
N TYR A 358 -19.80 25.66 -15.41
CA TYR A 358 -19.41 24.75 -14.33
C TYR A 358 -20.36 24.84 -13.14
N ARG A 359 -20.68 26.06 -12.69
CA ARG A 359 -21.61 26.28 -11.58
C ARG A 359 -23.00 25.69 -11.88
N LYS A 360 -23.55 25.94 -13.08
CA LYS A 360 -24.85 25.42 -13.49
C LYS A 360 -24.85 23.89 -13.58
N THR A 361 -23.84 23.31 -14.23
CA THR A 361 -23.68 21.86 -14.34
C THR A 361 -23.53 21.21 -12.98
N PHE A 362 -22.78 21.81 -12.04
CA PHE A 362 -22.60 21.29 -10.70
C PHE A 362 -23.92 21.16 -9.93
N PHE A 363 -24.72 22.23 -9.88
CA PHE A 363 -26.01 22.16 -9.16
C PHE A 363 -26.99 21.21 -9.85
N ARG A 364 -26.99 21.17 -11.19
CA ARG A 364 -27.80 20.20 -11.90
C ARG A 364 -27.39 18.75 -11.61
N ALA A 365 -26.08 18.50 -11.54
CA ALA A 365 -25.54 17.19 -11.19
C ALA A 365 -26.04 16.75 -9.80
N LEU A 366 -26.01 17.64 -8.80
CA LEU A 366 -26.54 17.36 -7.47
C LEU A 366 -28.03 16.97 -7.51
N GLU A 367 -28.86 17.71 -8.25
CA GLU A 367 -30.28 17.40 -8.40
C GLU A 367 -30.51 16.05 -9.07
N PHE A 368 -29.78 15.79 -10.16
CA PHE A 368 -29.91 14.57 -10.94
C PHE A 368 -29.51 13.33 -10.15
N GLU A 369 -28.37 13.38 -9.45
CA GLU A 369 -27.92 12.33 -8.54
C GLU A 369 -28.88 12.13 -7.37
N ALA A 370 -29.44 13.21 -6.79
CA ALA A 370 -30.42 13.11 -5.71
C ALA A 370 -31.72 12.38 -6.14
N MET A 371 -32.02 12.37 -7.44
CA MET A 371 -33.13 11.60 -8.03
C MET A 371 -32.74 10.16 -8.40
N GLY A 372 -31.51 9.72 -8.10
CA GLY A 372 -30.98 8.40 -8.43
C GLY A 372 -30.44 8.27 -9.85
N GLY A 373 -30.19 9.40 -10.53
CA GLY A 373 -29.52 9.42 -11.83
C GLY A 373 -28.01 9.24 -11.71
N GLU A 374 -27.38 8.60 -12.70
CA GLU A 374 -25.93 8.47 -12.82
C GLU A 374 -25.40 9.42 -13.89
N LEU A 375 -24.40 10.24 -13.53
CA LEU A 375 -23.79 11.18 -14.45
C LEU A 375 -23.04 10.44 -15.56
N ASP A 376 -23.23 10.88 -16.79
CA ASP A 376 -22.49 10.34 -17.93
C ASP A 376 -21.01 10.79 -17.92
N THR A 377 -20.22 10.10 -18.74
CA THR A 377 -18.78 10.31 -18.88
C THR A 377 -18.41 11.75 -19.25
N ILE A 378 -19.19 12.43 -20.11
CA ILE A 378 -18.89 13.79 -20.56
C ILE A 378 -19.05 14.77 -19.39
N ILE A 379 -20.15 14.65 -18.64
CA ILE A 379 -20.41 15.51 -17.48
C ILE A 379 -19.36 15.28 -16.38
N LEU A 380 -18.99 14.02 -16.12
CA LEU A 380 -17.93 13.69 -15.17
C LEU A 380 -16.57 14.26 -15.60
N MET A 381 -16.20 14.14 -16.88
CA MET A 381 -14.95 14.70 -17.40
C MET A 381 -14.93 16.23 -17.32
N PHE A 382 -16.06 16.91 -17.57
CA PHE A 382 -16.15 18.34 -17.41
C PHE A 382 -15.95 18.77 -15.95
N LEU A 383 -16.67 18.15 -15.02
CA LEU A 383 -16.62 18.49 -13.60
C LEU A 383 -15.27 18.16 -12.94
N ASN A 384 -14.58 17.10 -13.39
CA ASN A 384 -13.33 16.67 -12.77
C ASN A 384 -12.06 17.12 -13.50
N PHE A 385 -12.10 17.29 -14.83
CA PHE A 385 -10.93 17.61 -15.65
C PHE A 385 -11.02 18.95 -16.37
N GLY A 386 -12.19 19.61 -16.39
CA GLY A 386 -12.41 20.82 -17.18
C GLY A 386 -12.48 20.55 -18.69
N TYR A 387 -12.82 19.32 -19.06
CA TYR A 387 -13.03 18.90 -20.45
C TYR A 387 -14.32 19.50 -21.00
N ILE A 388 -14.23 20.39 -21.99
CA ILE A 388 -15.39 21.13 -22.52
C ILE A 388 -15.48 21.10 -24.06
N ASP A 389 -14.40 20.76 -24.77
CA ASP A 389 -14.38 20.77 -26.23
C ASP A 389 -13.58 19.60 -26.80
N TYR A 390 -14.23 18.80 -27.64
CA TYR A 390 -13.65 17.59 -28.23
C TYR A 390 -12.53 17.90 -29.22
N GLU A 391 -12.68 18.91 -30.07
CA GLU A 391 -11.69 19.25 -31.10
C GLU A 391 -10.42 19.86 -30.47
N ALA A 392 -10.58 20.65 -29.40
CA ALA A 392 -9.47 21.23 -28.66
C ALA A 392 -8.58 20.18 -27.98
N VAL A 393 -9.17 19.07 -27.52
CA VAL A 393 -8.47 17.97 -26.83
C VAL A 393 -8.03 16.87 -27.79
N GLY A 394 -8.83 16.58 -28.81
CA GLY A 394 -8.57 15.55 -29.81
C GLY A 394 -8.94 14.14 -29.36
N GLU A 395 -9.23 13.29 -30.35
CA GLU A 395 -9.77 11.93 -30.18
C GLU A 395 -8.99 11.09 -29.16
N GLU A 396 -7.67 10.96 -29.35
CA GLU A 396 -6.83 10.08 -28.53
C GLU A 396 -6.85 10.47 -27.04
N LEU A 397 -6.71 11.75 -26.74
CA LEU A 397 -6.72 12.26 -25.37
C LEU A 397 -8.12 12.18 -24.75
N THR A 398 -9.18 12.44 -25.53
CA THR A 398 -10.57 12.28 -25.05
C THR A 398 -10.81 10.86 -24.53
N TYR A 399 -10.40 9.83 -25.27
CA TYR A 399 -10.57 8.44 -24.81
C TYR A 399 -9.73 8.11 -23.58
N GLN A 400 -8.50 8.62 -23.49
CA GLN A 400 -7.67 8.43 -22.31
C GLN A 400 -8.30 9.09 -21.08
N LEU A 401 -8.87 10.29 -21.22
CA LEU A 401 -9.59 10.96 -20.14
C LEU A 401 -10.89 10.23 -19.76
N ALA A 402 -11.63 9.68 -20.74
CA ALA A 402 -12.83 8.89 -20.48
C ALA A 402 -12.52 7.63 -19.65
N ASP A 403 -11.48 6.89 -20.01
CA ASP A 403 -11.02 5.71 -19.26
C ASP A 403 -10.52 6.08 -17.84
N LEU A 404 -9.93 7.28 -17.68
CA LEU A 404 -9.52 7.76 -16.36
C LEU A 404 -10.69 8.18 -15.48
N VAL A 405 -11.72 8.84 -16.03
CA VAL A 405 -12.85 9.32 -15.23
C VAL A 405 -13.64 8.17 -14.63
N GLU A 406 -13.77 7.05 -15.37
CA GLU A 406 -14.43 5.83 -14.89
C GLU A 406 -13.72 5.20 -13.68
N ARG A 407 -12.43 5.49 -13.48
CA ARG A 407 -11.60 4.96 -12.37
C ARG A 407 -11.28 6.00 -11.30
N LEU A 408 -11.80 7.22 -11.44
CA LEU A 408 -11.37 8.38 -10.66
C LEU A 408 -11.58 8.19 -9.16
N GLU A 409 -12.71 7.62 -8.74
CA GLU A 409 -13.00 7.34 -7.33
C GLU A 409 -11.92 6.45 -6.70
N THR A 410 -11.50 5.39 -7.40
CA THR A 410 -10.47 4.48 -6.90
C THR A 410 -9.05 5.05 -6.97
N LEU A 411 -8.77 5.96 -7.91
CA LEU A 411 -7.43 6.49 -8.15
C LEU A 411 -7.14 7.78 -7.39
N CYS A 412 -8.16 8.58 -7.12
CA CYS A 412 -8.04 10.00 -6.75
C CYS A 412 -9.02 10.45 -5.66
N GLU A 413 -9.74 9.53 -4.99
CA GLU A 413 -10.58 9.88 -3.83
C GLU A 413 -10.20 9.06 -2.58
N SER A 414 -10.26 9.71 -1.42
CA SER A 414 -10.16 9.10 -0.10
C SER A 414 -10.77 10.03 0.96
N ASP A 415 -10.73 9.67 2.23
CA ASP A 415 -11.22 10.52 3.34
C ASP A 415 -10.54 11.91 3.41
N HIS A 416 -9.33 12.03 2.84
CA HIS A 416 -8.51 13.24 2.82
C HIS A 416 -8.00 13.60 1.42
N LEU A 417 -8.53 12.98 0.35
CA LEU A 417 -8.19 13.31 -1.03
C LEU A 417 -9.47 13.51 -1.84
N PHE A 418 -9.59 14.68 -2.47
CA PHE A 418 -10.79 15.09 -3.15
C PHE A 418 -10.47 15.63 -4.54
N THR A 419 -11.25 15.25 -5.54
CA THR A 419 -11.40 16.07 -6.74
C THR A 419 -12.16 17.35 -6.42
N ILE A 420 -12.06 18.39 -7.24
CA ILE A 420 -12.83 19.61 -7.00
C ILE A 420 -14.35 19.35 -6.96
N TYR A 421 -14.84 18.43 -7.78
CA TYR A 421 -16.25 18.07 -7.81
C TYR A 421 -16.68 17.44 -6.49
N LYS A 422 -15.91 16.47 -6.00
CA LYS A 422 -16.13 15.84 -4.69
C LYS A 422 -16.01 16.87 -3.57
N TRP A 423 -15.02 17.74 -3.61
CA TRP A 423 -14.81 18.79 -2.60
C TRP A 423 -16.03 19.72 -2.48
N LEU A 424 -16.55 20.22 -3.60
CA LEU A 424 -17.75 21.07 -3.59
C LEU A 424 -18.98 20.32 -3.07
N ARG A 425 -19.10 19.02 -3.32
CA ARG A 425 -20.13 18.17 -2.70
C ARG A 425 -19.98 18.10 -1.18
N MET A 426 -18.75 17.90 -0.66
CA MET A 426 -18.50 17.89 0.78
C MET A 426 -18.89 19.22 1.44
N VAL A 427 -18.68 20.33 0.74
CA VAL A 427 -19.13 21.67 1.19
C VAL A 427 -20.65 21.77 1.18
N TYR A 428 -21.31 21.34 0.11
CA TYR A 428 -22.77 21.34 0.00
C TYR A 428 -23.45 20.47 1.07
N GLN A 429 -22.86 19.32 1.39
CA GLN A 429 -23.33 18.38 2.39
C GLN A 429 -23.02 18.81 3.83
N ALA A 430 -22.28 19.92 4.01
CA ALA A 430 -21.80 20.43 5.29
C ALA A 430 -20.83 19.50 6.05
N ASP A 431 -20.22 18.54 5.36
CA ASP A 431 -19.16 17.68 5.90
C ASP A 431 -17.80 18.41 5.98
N ARG A 432 -17.63 19.46 5.17
CA ARG A 432 -16.50 20.39 5.20
C ARG A 432 -16.99 21.83 5.11
N GLU A 433 -16.35 22.73 5.84
CA GLU A 433 -16.64 24.17 5.72
C GLU A 433 -15.98 24.78 4.46
N PRO A 434 -16.52 25.87 3.89
CA PRO A 434 -15.84 26.60 2.81
C PRO A 434 -14.45 27.10 3.20
N SER A 435 -13.61 27.29 2.20
CA SER A 435 -12.23 27.79 2.30
C SER A 435 -12.22 29.28 2.59
N LYS A 436 -11.19 29.73 3.31
CA LYS A 436 -10.99 31.17 3.47
C LYS A 436 -10.70 31.79 2.11
N ASN A 437 -11.18 33.02 1.90
CA ASN A 437 -10.89 33.77 0.68
C ASN A 437 -9.47 34.39 0.71
N GLU A 438 -9.10 35.12 -0.36
CA GLU A 438 -7.78 35.78 -0.47
C GLU A 438 -7.50 36.83 0.61
N LEU A 439 -8.53 37.29 1.34
CA LEU A 439 -8.43 38.22 2.47
C LEU A 439 -8.36 37.51 3.83
N ASP A 440 -8.20 36.19 3.84
CA ASP A 440 -8.17 35.33 5.04
C ASP A 440 -9.51 35.35 5.83
N LEU A 441 -10.63 35.65 5.15
CA LEU A 441 -11.97 35.62 5.72
C LEU A 441 -12.64 34.27 5.45
N ASP A 442 -13.18 33.65 6.50
CA ASP A 442 -14.09 32.52 6.38
C ASP A 442 -15.48 32.96 5.88
N TYR A 443 -16.34 32.00 5.53
CA TYR A 443 -17.68 32.29 5.00
C TYR A 443 -18.50 33.21 5.92
N ARG A 444 -18.41 32.99 7.25
CA ARG A 444 -19.11 33.83 8.22
C ARG A 444 -18.59 35.27 8.20
N GLY A 445 -17.27 35.44 8.16
CA GLY A 445 -16.60 36.73 8.04
C GLY A 445 -17.01 37.46 6.76
N PHE A 446 -17.05 36.75 5.63
CA PHE A 446 -17.52 37.27 4.35
C PHE A 446 -18.96 37.81 4.42
N ILE A 447 -19.92 37.03 4.94
CA ILE A 447 -21.31 37.48 5.09
C ILE A 447 -21.42 38.72 5.99
N LEU A 448 -20.61 38.81 7.04
CA LEU A 448 -20.56 39.98 7.91
C LEU A 448 -20.01 41.23 7.21
N GLU A 449 -19.06 41.08 6.29
CA GLU A 449 -18.55 42.17 5.46
C GLU A 449 -19.55 42.60 4.39
N GLU A 450 -20.18 41.67 3.69
CA GLU A 450 -21.21 41.97 2.69
C GLU A 450 -22.40 42.72 3.29
N ARG A 451 -22.78 42.36 4.53
CA ARG A 451 -23.75 43.15 5.32
C ARG A 451 -23.24 44.57 5.56
N LYS A 452 -22.00 44.75 6.03
CA LYS A 452 -21.43 46.08 6.30
C LYS A 452 -21.37 46.94 5.04
N SER A 453 -21.11 46.31 3.89
CA SER A 453 -21.10 46.94 2.57
C SER A 453 -22.49 47.24 2.02
N GLY A 454 -23.55 46.69 2.63
CA GLY A 454 -24.94 46.92 2.25
C GLY A 454 -25.47 45.99 1.15
N ASN A 455 -24.71 44.95 0.79
CA ASN A 455 -25.09 43.97 -0.25
C ASN A 455 -26.08 42.92 0.27
N ILE A 456 -26.07 42.65 1.59
CA ILE A 456 -26.99 41.71 2.25
C ILE A 456 -27.80 42.45 3.34
N PRO A 457 -29.15 42.42 3.28
CA PRO A 457 -30.01 42.95 4.34
C PRO A 457 -29.86 42.18 5.66
N GLU A 458 -30.02 42.87 6.81
CA GLU A 458 -29.94 42.22 8.13
C GLU A 458 -30.94 41.07 8.32
N SER A 459 -32.12 41.20 7.72
CA SER A 459 -33.17 40.17 7.77
C SER A 459 -32.80 38.88 7.04
N GLU A 460 -31.89 38.93 6.07
CA GLU A 460 -31.50 37.79 5.23
C GLU A 460 -30.19 37.14 5.67
N MET A 461 -29.44 37.80 6.56
CA MET A 461 -28.16 37.30 7.07
C MET A 461 -28.22 35.87 7.59
N GLN A 462 -29.22 35.55 8.41
CA GLN A 462 -29.32 34.21 9.02
C GLN A 462 -29.67 33.13 7.99
N THR A 463 -30.42 33.49 6.95
CA THR A 463 -30.75 32.60 5.83
C THR A 463 -29.49 32.29 5.03
N TRP A 464 -28.75 33.33 4.60
CA TRP A 464 -27.52 33.17 3.84
C TRP A 464 -26.42 32.43 4.62
N MET A 465 -26.33 32.63 5.93
CA MET A 465 -25.39 31.89 6.78
C MET A 465 -25.61 30.37 6.76
N ASN A 466 -26.85 29.92 6.55
CA ASN A 466 -27.24 28.52 6.61
C ASN A 466 -27.53 27.91 5.22
N ASP A 467 -27.43 28.71 4.16
CA ASP A 467 -27.70 28.29 2.79
C ASP A 467 -26.49 27.55 2.20
N GLN A 468 -26.65 26.26 1.91
CA GLN A 468 -25.59 25.40 1.38
C GLN A 468 -25.23 25.76 -0.07
N GLU A 469 -26.19 26.24 -0.86
CA GLU A 469 -25.89 26.70 -2.22
C GLU A 469 -25.01 27.94 -2.17
N GLN A 470 -25.31 28.90 -1.29
CA GLN A 470 -24.49 30.11 -1.14
C GLN A 470 -23.07 29.80 -0.64
N LYS A 471 -22.90 28.79 0.22
CA LYS A 471 -21.58 28.29 0.62
C LYS A 471 -20.78 27.73 -0.55
N VAL A 472 -21.41 26.93 -1.41
CA VAL A 472 -20.76 26.39 -2.63
C VAL A 472 -20.41 27.53 -3.60
N ILE A 473 -21.32 28.49 -3.80
CA ILE A 473 -21.07 29.66 -4.66
C ILE A 473 -19.85 30.43 -4.16
N PHE A 474 -19.80 30.70 -2.86
CA PHE A 474 -18.65 31.33 -2.23
C PHE A 474 -17.36 30.53 -2.46
N GLU A 475 -17.40 29.20 -2.33
CA GLU A 475 -16.24 28.32 -2.56
C GLU A 475 -15.77 28.35 -4.02
N ILE A 476 -16.70 28.34 -4.99
CA ILE A 476 -16.36 28.45 -6.41
C ILE A 476 -15.70 29.80 -6.70
N ASP A 477 -16.29 30.89 -6.20
CA ASP A 477 -15.87 32.24 -6.52
C ASP A 477 -14.54 32.65 -5.87
N ASN A 478 -14.30 32.20 -4.64
CA ASN A 478 -13.16 32.64 -3.84
C ASN A 478 -12.01 31.64 -3.79
N PHE A 479 -12.31 30.34 -3.75
CA PHE A 479 -11.30 29.29 -3.66
C PHE A 479 -11.03 28.67 -5.03
N PHE A 480 -12.02 28.02 -5.64
CA PHE A 480 -11.80 27.21 -6.83
C PHE A 480 -11.17 28.03 -7.96
N LYS A 481 -11.74 29.18 -8.32
CA LYS A 481 -11.19 30.04 -9.40
C LYS A 481 -9.73 30.42 -9.16
N SER A 482 -9.39 30.91 -7.97
CA SER A 482 -8.04 31.41 -7.68
C SER A 482 -7.03 30.28 -7.49
N ALA A 483 -7.43 29.21 -6.83
CA ALA A 483 -6.58 28.05 -6.61
C ALA A 483 -6.29 27.31 -7.93
N ASN A 484 -7.27 27.22 -8.85
CA ASN A 484 -7.09 26.57 -10.16
C ASN A 484 -6.09 27.35 -11.01
N ARG A 485 -6.24 28.69 -11.02
CA ARG A 485 -5.26 29.59 -11.61
C ARG A 485 -3.87 29.40 -11.01
N THR A 486 -3.78 29.27 -9.69
CA THR A 486 -2.49 29.21 -9.00
C THR A 486 -1.74 27.90 -9.25
N THR A 487 -2.43 26.76 -9.19
CA THR A 487 -1.84 25.43 -9.39
C THR A 487 -1.43 25.18 -10.84
N SER A 488 -2.12 25.78 -11.82
CA SER A 488 -1.71 25.74 -13.23
C SER A 488 -0.32 26.32 -13.50
N GLY A 489 0.15 27.24 -12.66
CA GLY A 489 1.39 27.99 -12.87
C GLY A 489 1.28 29.17 -13.86
N LYS A 490 0.18 29.26 -14.62
CA LYS A 490 -0.06 30.27 -15.67
C LYS A 490 -0.73 31.56 -15.14
N MET A 491 -0.18 32.20 -14.10
CA MET A 491 -0.86 33.29 -13.35
C MET A 491 -1.56 34.38 -14.21
N THR A 492 -0.91 34.83 -15.29
CA THR A 492 -1.41 35.92 -16.16
C THR A 492 -2.14 35.44 -17.42
N ALA A 493 -1.98 34.16 -17.74
CA ALA A 493 -2.41 33.53 -18.99
C ALA A 493 -3.41 32.39 -18.74
N PHE A 494 -3.87 32.22 -17.51
CA PHE A 494 -4.72 31.11 -17.13
C PHE A 494 -6.06 31.12 -17.86
N CYS A 495 -6.44 29.94 -18.34
CA CYS A 495 -7.77 29.60 -18.79
C CYS A 495 -8.04 28.14 -18.35
N PRO A 496 -9.22 27.83 -17.78
CA PRO A 496 -9.56 26.46 -17.35
C PRO A 496 -9.99 25.54 -18.50
N VAL A 497 -10.04 26.04 -19.74
CA VAL A 497 -10.35 25.25 -20.94
C VAL A 497 -9.16 24.34 -21.24
N LEU A 498 -9.38 23.03 -21.09
CA LEU A 498 -8.38 22.01 -21.36
C LEU A 498 -8.14 21.84 -22.87
N THR A 499 -6.87 21.81 -23.28
CA THR A 499 -6.48 21.59 -24.67
C THR A 499 -5.41 20.50 -24.76
N LYS A 500 -5.23 19.90 -25.95
CA LYS A 500 -4.16 18.92 -26.18
C LYS A 500 -2.76 19.48 -25.89
N GLU A 501 -2.57 20.79 -26.07
CA GLU A 501 -1.28 21.45 -25.84
C GLU A 501 -0.92 21.56 -24.35
N ASP A 502 -1.89 21.39 -23.44
CA ASP A 502 -1.61 21.40 -22.01
C ASP A 502 -0.93 20.10 -21.53
N PHE A 503 -1.07 19.00 -22.28
CA PHE A 503 -0.48 17.71 -21.95
C PHE A 503 0.94 17.58 -22.53
N GLY A 504 1.92 17.35 -21.64
CA GLY A 504 3.31 17.05 -22.03
C GLY A 504 3.63 15.55 -22.16
N ALA A 505 2.70 14.68 -21.76
CA ALA A 505 2.79 13.23 -21.81
C ALA A 505 1.38 12.63 -21.66
N GLU A 506 1.28 11.30 -21.70
CA GLU A 506 0.05 10.55 -21.44
C GLU A 506 -0.61 10.98 -20.10
N PRO A 507 -1.94 11.25 -20.05
CA PRO A 507 -2.65 11.69 -18.85
C PRO A 507 -2.44 10.79 -17.63
N MET A 508 -2.45 9.46 -17.76
CA MET A 508 -2.27 8.54 -16.62
C MET A 508 -0.90 8.73 -15.93
N ARG A 509 0.14 9.03 -16.71
CA ARG A 509 1.48 9.31 -16.17
C ARG A 509 1.49 10.61 -15.36
N LEU A 510 0.80 11.64 -15.85
CA LEU A 510 0.74 12.96 -15.23
C LEU A 510 -0.24 13.02 -14.05
N LEU A 511 -1.23 12.12 -14.00
CA LEU A 511 -2.28 12.09 -12.98
C LEU A 511 -1.68 11.95 -11.57
N LEU A 512 -2.15 12.80 -10.66
CA LEU A 512 -1.85 12.72 -9.24
C LEU A 512 -2.82 11.77 -8.55
N THR A 513 -2.41 10.50 -8.46
CA THR A 513 -3.17 9.46 -7.76
C THR A 513 -2.93 9.51 -6.24
N GLN A 514 -3.86 8.91 -5.49
CA GLN A 514 -3.77 8.70 -4.05
C GLN A 514 -2.43 8.09 -3.66
N THR A 515 -2.02 7.02 -4.33
CA THR A 515 -0.74 6.34 -4.06
C THR A 515 0.44 7.29 -4.18
N LYS A 516 0.55 8.05 -5.28
CA LYS A 516 1.67 8.98 -5.51
C LYS A 516 1.72 10.07 -4.42
N LEU A 517 0.56 10.65 -4.09
CA LEU A 517 0.45 11.72 -3.10
C LEU A 517 0.76 11.23 -1.68
N MET A 518 0.22 10.07 -1.30
CA MET A 518 0.48 9.45 0.00
C MET A 518 1.95 9.06 0.14
N GLU A 519 2.57 8.46 -0.88
CA GLU A 519 4.00 8.16 -0.87
C GLU A 519 4.88 9.42 -0.74
N ALA A 520 4.52 10.52 -1.41
CA ALA A 520 5.23 11.80 -1.28
C ALA A 520 5.08 12.40 0.13
N MET A 521 3.87 12.31 0.71
CA MET A 521 3.57 12.82 2.05
C MET A 521 4.26 11.97 3.15
N ASN A 522 4.17 10.65 3.03
CA ASN A 522 4.78 9.70 3.98
C ASN A 522 6.30 9.84 4.01
N ARG A 523 6.97 10.06 2.87
CA ARG A 523 8.42 10.32 2.84
C ARG A 523 8.83 11.55 3.66
N ILE A 524 7.96 12.55 3.76
CA ILE A 524 8.20 13.75 4.57
C ILE A 524 7.93 13.45 6.04
N GLU A 525 6.82 12.78 6.35
CA GLU A 525 6.46 12.39 7.73
C GLU A 525 7.48 11.40 8.33
N GLU A 526 8.05 10.50 7.54
CA GLU A 526 9.16 9.64 7.96
C GLU A 526 10.39 10.44 8.40
N VAL A 527 10.58 11.64 7.86
CA VAL A 527 11.65 12.55 8.28
C VAL A 527 11.16 13.42 9.44
N ASP A 528 10.16 14.26 9.24
CA ASP A 528 9.55 15.15 10.24
C ASP A 528 8.25 14.55 10.78
N TYR A 529 8.37 13.56 11.67
CA TYR A 529 7.23 12.79 12.20
C TYR A 529 6.21 13.65 12.95
N GLY A 530 6.62 14.84 13.39
CA GLY A 530 5.75 15.77 14.10
C GLY A 530 4.90 16.65 13.19
N ILE A 531 5.07 16.61 11.87
CA ILE A 531 4.46 17.57 10.93
C ILE A 531 2.93 17.65 11.05
N PHE A 532 2.26 16.50 11.15
CA PHE A 532 0.81 16.36 11.26
C PHE A 532 0.31 16.11 12.70
N LEU A 533 1.20 16.11 13.69
CA LEU A 533 0.81 15.92 15.09
C LEU A 533 0.35 17.23 15.72
N ARG A 534 -0.78 17.19 16.42
CA ARG A 534 -1.43 18.30 17.13
C ARG A 534 -1.67 17.90 18.59
N GLU A 535 -1.77 18.88 19.48
CA GLU A 535 -2.21 18.63 20.85
C GLU A 535 -3.74 18.44 20.88
N GLY A 536 -4.18 17.23 21.20
CA GLY A 536 -5.55 16.92 21.61
C GLY A 536 -5.67 16.93 23.13
N TYR A 537 -6.90 17.04 23.64
CA TYR A 537 -7.18 16.98 25.07
C TYR A 537 -8.17 15.86 25.40
N PHE A 538 -7.79 15.00 26.34
CA PHE A 538 -8.60 13.93 26.87
C PHE A 538 -9.19 14.32 28.22
N THR A 539 -10.51 14.22 28.35
CA THR A 539 -11.24 14.51 29.59
C THR A 539 -12.08 13.30 29.97
N ASP A 540 -11.91 12.85 31.21
CA ASP A 540 -12.73 11.83 31.86
C ASP A 540 -12.92 12.24 33.33
N MET A 541 -14.06 12.87 33.60
CA MET A 541 -14.35 13.43 34.92
C MET A 541 -14.62 12.33 35.96
N ASP A 542 -15.05 11.14 35.54
CA ASP A 542 -15.41 10.03 36.43
C ASP A 542 -14.16 9.36 37.00
N THR A 543 -13.07 9.28 36.23
CA THR A 543 -11.74 8.81 36.69
C THR A 543 -10.80 9.94 37.15
N GLY A 544 -11.30 11.18 37.15
CA GLY A 544 -10.60 12.37 37.66
C GLY A 544 -9.52 12.92 36.72
N VAL A 545 -9.66 12.72 35.41
CA VAL A 545 -8.87 13.35 34.36
C VAL A 545 -9.61 14.57 33.83
N LYS A 546 -9.17 15.77 34.24
CA LYS A 546 -9.87 17.01 33.86
C LYS A 546 -9.61 17.42 32.41
N SER A 547 -8.35 17.36 31.99
CA SER A 547 -7.91 17.68 30.63
C SER A 547 -6.44 17.27 30.53
N GLU A 548 -6.16 16.15 29.87
CA GLU A 548 -4.82 15.63 29.65
C GLU A 548 -4.44 15.82 28.18
N ALA A 549 -3.26 16.37 27.93
CA ALA A 549 -2.80 16.60 26.57
C ALA A 549 -2.24 15.29 25.98
N TYR A 550 -2.55 15.02 24.71
CA TYR A 550 -1.97 13.91 23.96
C TYR A 550 -1.70 14.33 22.52
N LEU A 551 -0.83 13.59 21.82
CA LEU A 551 -0.56 13.83 20.41
C LEU A 551 -1.61 13.15 19.55
N LYS A 552 -2.30 13.95 18.73
CA LYS A 552 -3.29 13.53 17.74
C LYS A 552 -2.74 13.79 16.34
N ARG A 553 -2.80 12.80 15.45
CA ARG A 553 -2.46 13.02 14.04
C ARG A 553 -3.67 13.63 13.31
N VAL A 554 -3.45 14.76 12.64
CA VAL A 554 -4.45 15.45 11.82
C VAL A 554 -3.89 15.61 10.41
N GLU A 555 -4.37 14.77 9.50
CA GLU A 555 -3.99 14.79 8.09
C GLU A 555 -4.63 15.99 7.38
N PRO A 556 -3.93 16.67 6.45
CA PRO A 556 -4.53 17.71 5.62
C PRO A 556 -5.42 17.10 4.54
N ASP A 557 -6.51 17.79 4.20
CA ASP A 557 -7.29 17.49 3.01
C ASP A 557 -6.51 17.96 1.77
N ILE A 558 -6.30 17.07 0.80
CA ILE A 558 -5.71 17.35 -0.51
C ILE A 558 -6.83 17.53 -1.53
N ILE A 559 -6.84 18.66 -2.23
CA ILE A 559 -7.85 19.00 -3.24
C ILE A 559 -7.18 19.09 -4.61
N LEU A 560 -7.65 18.27 -5.55
CA LEU A 560 -7.19 18.22 -6.93
C LEU A 560 -8.03 19.13 -7.82
N LEU A 561 -7.36 20.04 -8.52
CA LEU A 561 -8.02 21.01 -9.40
C LEU A 561 -7.92 20.61 -10.88
N PRO A 562 -8.96 20.90 -11.69
CA PRO A 562 -9.09 20.48 -13.08
C PRO A 562 -8.15 21.30 -13.98
N ASN A 563 -6.86 21.03 -13.88
CA ASN A 563 -5.83 21.60 -14.74
C ASN A 563 -4.62 20.68 -14.84
N VAL A 564 -3.83 20.90 -15.90
CA VAL A 564 -2.47 20.40 -16.03
C VAL A 564 -1.52 21.50 -15.53
N GLY A 565 -0.86 21.25 -14.41
CA GLY A 565 -0.19 22.28 -13.64
C GLY A 565 1.24 21.92 -13.23
N MET A 566 1.90 22.90 -12.62
CA MET A 566 3.29 22.80 -12.17
C MET A 566 3.51 23.44 -10.79
N ARG A 567 2.42 23.79 -10.08
CA ARG A 567 2.50 24.31 -8.71
C ARG A 567 1.50 23.62 -7.81
N ALA A 568 1.89 23.44 -6.56
CA ALA A 568 0.99 23.11 -5.46
C ALA A 568 1.02 24.25 -4.43
N MET A 569 0.01 24.28 -3.57
CA MET A 569 -0.05 25.26 -2.49
C MET A 569 -0.72 24.71 -1.24
N MET A 570 -0.22 25.14 -0.08
CA MET A 570 -0.96 25.06 1.17
C MET A 570 -1.90 26.27 1.22
N TRP A 571 -3.21 26.04 1.11
CA TRP A 571 -4.22 27.10 1.06
C TRP A 571 -4.54 27.63 2.46
N GLN A 572 -4.79 26.72 3.41
CA GLN A 572 -5.05 27.08 4.80
C GLN A 572 -4.59 25.99 5.77
N GLU A 573 -4.25 26.43 6.97
CA GLU A 573 -3.66 25.62 8.03
C GLU A 573 -4.68 24.78 8.81
N CYS A 574 -5.95 25.17 8.80
CA CYS A 574 -7.05 24.46 9.46
C CYS A 574 -8.39 24.77 8.79
N GLY A 575 -9.35 23.84 8.88
CA GLY A 575 -10.68 23.94 8.29
C GLY A 575 -11.61 24.92 9.01
N GLY A 576 -11.27 25.34 10.23
CA GLY A 576 -12.08 26.26 11.02
C GLY A 576 -11.31 26.98 12.13
N ILE A 577 -12.02 27.31 13.22
CA ILE A 577 -11.41 27.98 14.39
C ILE A 577 -10.54 27.00 15.18
N LYS A 578 -10.95 25.72 15.27
CA LYS A 578 -10.20 24.71 15.99
C LYS A 578 -8.95 24.28 15.22
N VAL A 579 -7.83 24.21 15.92
CA VAL A 579 -6.51 23.87 15.37
C VAL A 579 -6.39 22.38 15.04
N ASP A 580 -7.26 21.55 15.61
CA ASP A 580 -7.34 20.10 15.38
C ASP A 580 -8.18 19.72 14.14
N SER A 581 -8.53 20.68 13.30
CA SER A 581 -9.21 20.44 12.02
C SER A 581 -8.21 20.33 10.85
N PRO A 582 -8.49 19.52 9.81
CA PRO A 582 -7.61 19.35 8.65
C PRO A 582 -7.22 20.68 7.98
N GLY A 583 -5.94 20.79 7.59
CA GLY A 583 -5.48 21.84 6.67
C GLY A 583 -5.92 21.54 5.22
N ARG A 584 -5.63 22.44 4.28
CA ARG A 584 -5.94 22.25 2.85
C ARG A 584 -4.72 22.41 1.98
N PHE A 585 -4.34 21.32 1.33
CA PHE A 585 -3.33 21.33 0.29
C PHE A 585 -4.03 21.25 -1.06
N VAL A 586 -3.51 21.98 -2.03
CA VAL A 586 -4.14 22.09 -3.35
C VAL A 586 -3.12 21.77 -4.40
N PHE A 587 -3.48 20.83 -5.26
CA PHE A 587 -2.65 20.30 -6.33
C PHE A 587 -3.42 20.34 -7.66
N PRO A 588 -2.72 20.37 -8.79
CA PRO A 588 -3.37 20.14 -10.09
C PRO A 588 -3.76 18.67 -10.21
N MET A 589 -4.78 18.36 -11.00
CA MET A 589 -5.16 16.97 -11.31
C MET A 589 -4.01 16.24 -12.02
N PHE A 590 -3.35 16.93 -12.94
CA PHE A 590 -2.20 16.43 -13.68
C PHE A 590 -0.98 17.33 -13.42
N THR A 591 0.18 16.75 -13.08
CA THR A 591 1.40 17.51 -12.82
C THR A 591 2.46 17.34 -13.91
N LEU A 592 3.09 18.45 -14.30
CA LEU A 592 4.29 18.50 -15.15
C LEU A 592 5.59 18.69 -14.35
N ASP A 593 5.50 18.89 -13.04
CA ASP A 593 6.65 19.07 -12.13
C ASP A 593 6.71 17.91 -11.12
N ASP A 594 7.80 17.89 -10.35
CA ASP A 594 8.11 16.90 -9.35
C ASP A 594 7.15 16.98 -8.14
N ILE A 595 6.46 15.86 -7.86
CA ILE A 595 5.48 15.75 -6.78
C ILE A 595 6.11 15.90 -5.40
N ASP A 596 7.35 15.43 -5.20
CA ASP A 596 8.03 15.49 -3.90
C ASP A 596 8.37 16.94 -3.57
N LYS A 597 8.89 17.66 -4.56
CA LYS A 597 9.16 19.09 -4.43
C LYS A 597 7.90 19.88 -4.10
N MET A 598 6.78 19.57 -4.75
CA MET A 598 5.48 20.18 -4.45
C MET A 598 4.99 19.86 -3.03
N MET A 599 5.07 18.60 -2.63
CA MET A 599 4.61 18.15 -1.32
C MET A 599 5.47 18.73 -0.19
N ILE A 600 6.80 18.76 -0.34
CA ILE A 600 7.74 19.38 0.60
C ILE A 600 7.43 20.88 0.76
N TYR A 601 7.09 21.56 -0.34
CA TYR A 601 6.68 22.96 -0.29
C TYR A 601 5.39 23.15 0.52
N CYS A 602 4.34 22.36 0.25
CA CYS A 602 3.08 22.42 1.00
C CYS A 602 3.30 22.13 2.49
N CYS A 603 4.07 21.08 2.81
CA CYS A 603 4.43 20.68 4.16
C CYS A 603 5.22 21.76 4.92
N GLY A 604 6.21 22.38 4.28
CA GLY A 604 6.98 23.48 4.87
C GLY A 604 6.11 24.72 5.12
N ALA A 605 5.27 25.10 4.15
CA ALA A 605 4.33 26.21 4.32
C ALA A 605 3.33 25.92 5.45
N PHE A 606 2.84 24.69 5.54
CA PHE A 606 1.94 24.23 6.57
C PHE A 606 2.55 24.30 7.96
N ARG A 607 3.79 23.79 8.14
CA ARG A 607 4.52 23.81 9.41
C ARG A 607 4.68 25.23 9.96
N TRP A 608 4.89 26.20 9.06
CA TRP A 608 4.95 27.61 9.42
C TRP A 608 3.59 28.16 9.87
N GLU A 609 2.54 27.97 9.06
CA GLU A 609 1.25 28.62 9.32
C GLU A 609 0.47 27.98 10.49
N ILE A 610 0.57 26.66 10.69
CA ILE A 610 -0.04 26.03 11.86
C ILE A 610 0.59 26.55 13.16
N CYS A 611 1.92 26.71 13.21
CA CYS A 611 2.59 27.27 14.37
C CYS A 611 2.15 28.72 14.62
N ARG A 612 1.93 29.52 13.56
CA ARG A 612 1.37 30.87 13.73
C ARG A 612 -0.05 30.84 14.29
N LYS A 613 -0.87 29.89 13.85
CA LYS A 613 -2.25 29.71 14.32
C LYS A 613 -2.28 29.30 15.80
N GLU A 614 -1.49 28.33 16.21
CA GLU A 614 -1.37 27.86 17.60
C GLU A 614 -0.94 28.97 18.55
N GLN A 615 0.00 29.81 18.14
CA GLN A 615 0.58 30.86 18.98
C GLN A 615 -0.22 32.17 18.96
N GLY A 616 -1.17 32.31 18.03
CA GLY A 616 -2.00 33.49 17.88
C GLY A 616 -1.17 34.77 17.77
N SER A 617 -1.46 35.78 18.59
CA SER A 617 -0.76 37.07 18.56
C SER A 617 0.72 37.00 18.98
N ARG A 618 1.16 35.89 19.59
CA ARG A 618 2.52 35.73 20.11
C ARG A 618 3.45 34.93 19.17
N TRP A 619 3.04 34.72 17.93
CA TRP A 619 3.82 33.96 16.94
C TRP A 619 5.21 34.56 16.65
N ASN A 620 5.39 35.87 16.85
CA ASN A 620 6.67 36.56 16.68
C ASN A 620 7.32 36.98 18.01
N ASP A 621 6.75 36.56 19.14
CA ASP A 621 7.29 36.85 20.46
C ASP A 621 8.42 35.86 20.78
N ILE A 622 9.61 36.41 21.01
CA ILE A 622 10.81 35.64 21.36
C ILE A 622 10.57 34.84 22.66
N GLY A 623 9.69 35.31 23.55
CA GLY A 623 9.33 34.60 24.77
C GLY A 623 8.54 33.30 24.58
N SER A 624 7.93 33.09 23.41
CA SER A 624 7.04 31.95 23.13
C SER A 624 7.77 30.66 22.75
N GLU A 625 9.10 30.70 22.55
CA GLU A 625 9.94 29.54 22.20
C GLU A 625 9.33 28.60 21.13
N CYS A 626 8.81 29.14 20.01
CA CYS A 626 8.16 28.36 18.96
C CYS A 626 8.91 28.49 17.61
N LEU A 627 8.57 27.65 16.64
CA LEU A 627 9.24 27.62 15.32
C LEU A 627 9.26 29.00 14.67
N THR A 628 8.11 29.66 14.66
CA THR A 628 7.91 30.92 13.95
C THR A 628 8.60 32.08 14.65
N SER A 629 8.64 32.11 15.99
CA SER A 629 9.34 33.16 16.74
C SER A 629 10.86 33.00 16.63
N ASP A 630 11.38 31.78 16.70
CA ASP A 630 12.81 31.49 16.56
C ASP A 630 13.32 31.85 15.15
N PHE A 631 12.58 31.51 14.09
CA PHE A 631 12.93 31.93 12.73
C PHE A 631 12.72 33.42 12.48
N TYR A 632 11.71 34.04 13.11
CA TYR A 632 11.48 35.48 13.02
C TYR A 632 12.65 36.26 13.63
N ASP A 633 13.11 35.88 14.83
CA ASP A 633 14.30 36.44 15.46
C ASP A 633 15.54 36.26 14.58
N TYR A 634 15.73 35.04 14.09
CA TYR A 634 16.83 34.69 13.20
C TYR A 634 16.89 35.58 11.95
N PHE A 635 15.80 35.65 11.17
CA PHE A 635 15.75 36.43 9.94
C PHE A 635 15.81 37.95 10.19
N THR A 636 15.33 38.42 11.33
CA THR A 636 15.36 39.86 11.68
C THR A 636 16.75 40.29 12.11
N PHE A 637 17.44 39.49 12.92
CA PHE A 637 18.67 39.87 13.58
C PHE A 637 19.93 39.15 13.07
N TYR A 638 19.86 38.42 11.96
CA TYR A 638 21.00 37.68 11.37
C TYR A 638 22.29 38.52 11.22
N ARG A 639 22.18 39.83 10.94
CA ARG A 639 23.34 40.73 10.81
C ARG A 639 24.15 40.84 12.12
N LYS A 640 23.45 40.85 13.26
CA LYS A 640 24.02 40.94 14.61
C LYS A 640 24.35 39.58 15.23
N ASN A 641 23.87 38.49 14.63
CA ASN A 641 24.13 37.14 15.11
C ASN A 641 25.64 36.82 15.05
N LYS A 642 26.23 36.47 16.20
CA LYS A 642 27.66 36.17 16.36
C LYS A 642 28.02 34.76 15.88
N ASP A 643 27.03 33.86 15.79
CA ASP A 643 27.19 32.48 15.35
C ASP A 643 27.22 32.34 13.81
N LEU A 644 26.99 33.44 13.08
CA LEU A 644 27.05 33.48 11.62
C LEU A 644 28.35 34.10 11.12
N SER A 645 29.03 33.40 10.21
CA SER A 645 30.14 33.94 9.42
C SER A 645 29.65 35.06 8.47
N ALA A 646 30.57 35.88 7.97
CA ALA A 646 30.24 36.92 6.99
C ALA A 646 29.58 36.34 5.72
N GLU A 647 30.06 35.18 5.26
CA GLU A 647 29.49 34.46 4.11
C GLU A 647 28.05 34.00 4.39
N ASN A 648 27.80 33.40 5.56
CA ASN A 648 26.46 32.93 5.92
C ASN A 648 25.47 34.10 6.07
N LYS A 649 25.92 35.28 6.53
CA LYS A 649 25.07 36.48 6.56
C LYS A 649 24.65 36.92 5.16
N GLU A 650 25.53 36.84 4.17
CA GLU A 650 25.18 37.18 2.78
C GLU A 650 24.25 36.12 2.16
N LYS A 651 24.40 34.84 2.51
CA LYS A 651 23.47 33.76 2.13
C LYS A 651 22.05 34.03 2.66
N VAL A 652 21.90 34.39 3.93
CA VAL A 652 20.59 34.76 4.51
C VAL A 652 19.98 35.97 3.81
N LYS A 653 20.79 37.00 3.53
CA LYS A 653 20.34 38.17 2.77
C LYS A 653 19.86 37.79 1.36
N THR A 654 20.57 36.88 0.69
CA THR A 654 20.20 36.38 -0.64
C THR A 654 18.91 35.55 -0.59
N LEU A 655 18.78 34.69 0.41
CA LEU A 655 17.57 33.91 0.67
C LEU A 655 16.35 34.82 0.83
N LEU A 656 16.40 35.79 1.75
CA LEU A 656 15.30 36.74 1.99
C LEU A 656 14.95 37.54 0.73
N LYS A 657 15.96 38.01 -0.02
CA LYS A 657 15.74 38.71 -1.28
C LYS A 657 15.02 37.82 -2.31
N SER A 658 15.49 36.57 -2.47
CA SER A 658 14.89 35.60 -3.40
C SER A 658 13.48 35.15 -2.99
N SER A 659 13.13 35.34 -1.72
CA SER A 659 11.82 35.06 -1.14
C SER A 659 10.93 36.31 -1.02
N ARG A 660 11.30 37.42 -1.68
CA ARG A 660 10.57 38.70 -1.66
C ARG A 660 10.33 39.23 -0.23
N ASN A 661 11.26 38.95 0.68
CA ASN A 661 11.17 39.21 2.12
C ASN A 661 10.00 38.52 2.85
N ASN A 662 9.34 37.54 2.22
CA ASN A 662 8.38 36.68 2.89
C ASN A 662 9.15 35.61 3.69
N MET A 663 9.03 35.65 5.02
CA MET A 663 9.73 34.74 5.91
C MET A 663 9.24 33.29 5.80
N ARG A 664 7.96 33.05 5.49
CA ARG A 664 7.44 31.70 5.21
C ARG A 664 8.11 31.10 3.97
N GLU A 665 8.23 31.88 2.91
CA GLU A 665 8.91 31.45 1.67
C GLU A 665 10.41 31.23 1.89
N ALA A 666 11.04 32.03 2.76
CA ALA A 666 12.43 31.80 3.17
C ALA A 666 12.56 30.51 4.00
N PHE A 667 11.68 30.29 4.97
CA PHE A 667 11.64 29.09 5.79
C PHE A 667 11.42 27.83 4.93
N THR A 668 10.45 27.84 4.02
CA THR A 668 10.10 26.67 3.20
C THR A 668 11.28 26.19 2.33
N LYS A 669 12.12 27.12 1.85
CA LYS A 669 13.38 26.79 1.16
C LYS A 669 14.38 26.09 2.09
N GLN A 670 14.50 26.52 3.35
CA GLN A 670 15.37 25.87 4.34
C GLN A 670 14.80 24.53 4.81
N TYR A 671 13.47 24.43 4.94
CA TYR A 671 12.78 23.17 5.20
C TYR A 671 13.01 22.16 4.06
N THR A 672 13.02 22.61 2.81
CA THR A 672 13.36 21.75 1.67
C THR A 672 14.78 21.19 1.77
N ILE A 673 15.74 22.00 2.25
CA ILE A 673 17.11 21.53 2.50
C ILE A 673 17.16 20.56 3.70
N TRP A 674 16.36 20.83 4.73
CA TRP A 674 16.22 19.99 5.92
C TRP A 674 15.82 18.55 5.55
N ILE A 675 14.73 18.43 4.80
CA ILE A 675 14.17 17.14 4.38
C ILE A 675 15.09 16.41 3.40
N ASN A 676 15.56 17.09 2.35
CA ASN A 676 16.30 16.42 1.27
C ASN A 676 17.78 16.13 1.59
N PHE A 677 18.42 16.93 2.46
CA PHE A 677 19.88 16.84 2.66
C PHE A 677 20.28 16.61 4.11
N GLU A 678 19.78 17.40 5.06
CA GLU A 678 20.21 17.29 6.46
C GLU A 678 19.77 15.96 7.08
N ALA A 679 18.57 15.48 6.73
CA ALA A 679 18.08 14.15 7.15
C ALA A 679 18.99 13.00 6.66
N GLN A 680 19.65 13.18 5.52
CA GLN A 680 20.60 12.20 4.95
C GLN A 680 22.04 12.41 5.45
N GLY A 681 22.27 13.29 6.43
CA GLY A 681 23.60 13.63 6.94
C GLY A 681 24.41 14.59 6.05
N SER A 682 23.84 15.08 4.95
CA SER A 682 24.47 16.08 4.08
C SER A 682 24.22 17.50 4.63
N ILE A 683 25.15 17.98 5.45
CA ILE A 683 25.10 19.31 6.07
C ILE A 683 25.19 20.44 5.04
N ARG A 684 24.12 21.23 4.91
CA ARG A 684 24.01 22.38 4.00
C ARG A 684 23.48 23.64 4.67
N LEU A 685 22.70 23.51 5.74
CA LEU A 685 22.22 24.62 6.55
C LEU A 685 23.33 25.16 7.45
N ASN A 686 23.21 26.43 7.83
CA ASN A 686 24.10 26.96 8.85
C ASN A 686 23.67 26.50 10.25
N LYS A 687 24.57 26.69 11.24
CA LYS A 687 24.36 26.21 12.61
C LYS A 687 23.08 26.75 13.25
N ALA A 688 22.75 28.02 13.01
CA ALA A 688 21.57 28.64 13.61
C ALA A 688 20.27 28.02 13.06
N GLU A 689 20.14 27.90 11.73
CA GLU A 689 18.97 27.30 11.09
C GLU A 689 18.79 25.84 11.49
N ARG A 690 19.88 25.06 11.50
CA ARG A 690 19.87 23.67 11.94
C ARG A 690 19.37 23.53 13.37
N ASN A 691 19.81 24.41 14.27
CA ASN A 691 19.39 24.35 15.66
C ASN A 691 17.88 24.62 15.82
N ILE A 692 17.33 25.57 15.05
CA ILE A 692 15.89 25.87 15.08
C ILE A 692 15.10 24.68 14.52
N LEU A 693 15.50 24.14 13.38
CA LEU A 693 14.82 22.98 12.77
C LEU A 693 14.94 21.71 13.62
N ASN A 694 16.09 21.43 14.23
CA ASN A 694 16.24 20.30 15.17
C ASN A 694 15.30 20.42 16.37
N LYS A 695 15.05 21.65 16.84
CA LYS A 695 14.18 21.91 18.00
C LYS A 695 12.70 21.68 17.67
N HIS A 696 12.26 22.04 16.46
CA HIS A 696 10.84 22.16 16.11
C HIS A 696 10.35 21.25 14.99
N CYS A 697 11.24 20.74 14.14
CA CYS A 697 11.00 19.83 13.03
C CYS A 697 11.88 18.59 13.22
N THR A 698 11.80 17.99 14.42
CA THR A 698 12.74 16.95 14.84
C THR A 698 12.57 15.68 14.01
N PHE A 699 13.71 15.06 13.68
CA PHE A 699 13.71 13.83 12.92
C PHE A 699 13.04 12.66 13.65
N SER A 700 12.40 11.76 12.90
CA SER A 700 11.96 10.46 13.44
C SER A 700 13.14 9.64 13.96
N LYS A 701 12.87 8.65 14.82
CA LYS A 701 13.89 7.78 15.43
C LYS A 701 14.84 7.16 14.42
N ALA A 702 14.34 6.71 13.27
CA ALA A 702 15.17 6.12 12.22
C ALA A 702 16.21 7.10 11.67
N TYR A 703 15.79 8.35 11.43
CA TYR A 703 16.69 9.40 10.93
C TYR A 703 17.60 9.96 12.02
N ARG A 704 17.11 10.09 13.26
CA ARG A 704 17.96 10.43 14.42
C ARG A 704 19.08 9.43 14.60
N ALA A 705 18.80 8.12 14.52
CA ALA A 705 19.83 7.08 14.60
C ALA A 705 20.90 7.24 13.50
N LYS A 706 20.50 7.55 12.26
CA LYS A 706 21.44 7.79 11.14
C LYS A 706 22.38 8.97 11.40
N VAL A 707 21.86 10.11 11.86
CA VAL A 707 22.65 11.34 12.04
C VAL A 707 23.29 11.48 13.42
N SER A 708 22.96 10.59 14.37
CA SER A 708 23.42 10.63 15.77
C SER A 708 24.95 10.62 15.93
N SER A 709 25.67 9.98 15.00
CA SER A 709 27.14 9.93 14.99
C SER A 709 27.79 11.29 14.71
N HIS A 710 27.03 12.24 14.16
CA HIS A 710 27.56 13.54 13.78
C HIS A 710 27.39 14.55 14.95
N PRO A 711 28.48 15.16 15.48
CA PRO A 711 28.44 16.01 16.67
C PRO A 711 27.48 17.22 16.60
N MET A 712 27.10 17.63 15.39
CA MET A 712 26.16 18.73 15.15
C MET A 712 24.70 18.40 15.47
N PHE A 713 24.33 17.13 15.65
CA PHE A 713 22.96 16.70 15.96
C PHE A 713 22.79 16.13 17.37
N GLU A 714 23.88 15.62 17.97
CA GLU A 714 23.91 14.91 19.26
C GLU A 714 23.14 15.66 20.37
N GLN A 715 23.43 16.95 20.57
CA GLN A 715 22.81 17.74 21.64
C GLN A 715 21.29 17.94 21.43
N GLY A 716 20.86 18.12 20.17
CA GLY A 716 19.45 18.31 19.82
C GLY A 716 18.65 17.02 20.04
N ILE A 717 19.20 15.89 19.57
CA ILE A 717 18.61 14.57 19.70
C ILE A 717 18.45 14.17 21.17
N SER A 718 19.52 14.30 21.98
CA SER A 718 19.48 13.93 23.39
C SER A 718 18.42 14.71 24.18
N ARG A 719 18.29 16.03 23.94
CA ARG A 719 17.25 16.85 24.58
C ARG A 719 15.85 16.41 24.20
N HIS A 720 15.63 16.05 22.94
CA HIS A 720 14.35 15.57 22.45
C HIS A 720 13.98 14.23 23.08
N GLU A 721 14.90 13.27 23.13
CA GLU A 721 14.67 11.94 23.73
C GLU A 721 14.27 12.02 25.20
N ILE A 722 14.91 12.91 25.97
CA ILE A 722 14.56 13.15 27.37
C ILE A 722 13.12 13.68 27.48
N LYS A 723 12.75 14.68 26.66
CA LYS A 723 11.40 15.25 26.66
C LYS A 723 10.33 14.23 26.28
N GLN A 724 10.57 13.46 25.22
CA GLN A 724 9.63 12.42 24.77
C GLN A 724 9.48 11.31 25.81
N SER A 725 10.57 10.86 26.44
CA SER A 725 10.50 9.85 27.51
C SER A 725 9.71 10.35 28.73
N GLN A 726 9.81 11.64 29.08
CA GLN A 726 9.03 12.23 30.17
C GLN A 726 7.54 12.31 29.82
N ALA A 727 7.20 12.78 28.61
CA ALA A 727 5.82 12.85 28.13
C ALA A 727 5.18 11.46 28.03
N LEU A 728 5.91 10.47 27.53
CA LEU A 728 5.44 9.08 27.43
C LEU A 728 5.15 8.49 28.81
N HIS A 729 6.04 8.70 29.78
CA HIS A 729 5.82 8.21 31.15
C HIS A 729 4.61 8.87 31.81
N HIS A 730 4.44 10.18 31.61
CA HIS A 730 3.29 10.93 32.11
C HIS A 730 1.98 10.41 31.50
N LEU A 731 1.87 10.34 30.17
CA LEU A 731 0.65 9.86 29.50
C LEU A 731 0.32 8.41 29.88
N LYS A 732 1.33 7.54 29.97
CA LYS A 732 1.15 6.16 30.45
C LYS A 732 0.57 6.12 31.87
N THR A 733 1.07 6.96 32.77
CA THR A 733 0.59 7.02 34.16
C THR A 733 -0.88 7.43 34.22
N ILE A 734 -1.31 8.34 33.33
CA ILE A 734 -2.70 8.76 33.24
C ILE A 734 -3.58 7.63 32.68
N ILE A 735 -3.15 6.97 31.61
CA ILE A 735 -3.87 5.81 31.03
C ILE A 735 -4.03 4.69 32.06
N ASP A 736 -2.93 4.30 32.73
CA ASP A 736 -2.96 3.28 33.78
C ASP A 736 -3.92 3.65 34.93
N LYS A 737 -4.06 4.95 35.24
CA LYS A 737 -5.00 5.44 36.28
C LYS A 737 -6.46 5.32 35.82
N VAL A 738 -6.75 5.63 34.57
CA VAL A 738 -8.11 5.53 34.00
C VAL A 738 -8.54 4.06 33.97
N GLU A 739 -7.69 3.18 33.44
CA GLU A 739 -7.98 1.74 33.31
C GLU A 739 -8.15 1.05 34.67
N LYS A 740 -7.35 1.44 35.69
CA LYS A 740 -7.50 0.92 37.07
C LYS A 740 -8.81 1.33 37.75
N ASN A 741 -9.46 2.38 37.28
CA ASN A 741 -10.74 2.86 37.81
C ASN A 741 -11.91 2.45 36.89
N ASP A 742 -11.74 1.39 36.11
CA ASP A 742 -12.73 0.87 35.14
C ASP A 742 -13.16 1.89 34.06
N GLY A 743 -12.34 2.92 33.81
CA GLY A 743 -12.56 3.89 32.74
C GLY A 743 -12.09 3.40 31.38
N VAL A 744 -12.66 3.96 30.31
CA VAL A 744 -12.32 3.61 28.92
C VAL A 744 -11.45 4.69 28.30
N VAL A 745 -10.24 4.33 27.89
CA VAL A 745 -9.32 5.22 27.17
C VAL A 745 -9.56 5.09 25.65
N PRO A 746 -9.89 6.18 24.93
CA PRO A 746 -10.04 6.16 23.48
C PRO A 746 -8.77 5.71 22.76
N ASP A 747 -8.91 5.01 21.65
CA ASP A 747 -7.76 4.50 20.87
C ASP A 747 -6.85 5.62 20.37
N GLU A 748 -7.41 6.79 20.05
CA GLU A 748 -6.66 7.97 19.63
C GLU A 748 -5.67 8.46 20.72
N VAL A 749 -6.05 8.35 22.00
CA VAL A 749 -5.17 8.69 23.14
C VAL A 749 -4.07 7.65 23.31
N LYS A 750 -4.38 6.36 23.09
CA LYS A 750 -3.38 5.28 23.11
C LYS A 750 -2.39 5.42 21.95
N GLN A 751 -2.84 5.76 20.75
CA GLN A 751 -1.99 6.08 19.61
C GLN A 751 -1.06 7.26 19.91
N GLY A 752 -1.51 8.23 20.72
CA GLY A 752 -0.68 9.29 21.29
C GLY A 752 0.63 8.77 21.91
N MET A 753 0.62 7.61 22.57
CA MET A 753 1.83 6.99 23.10
C MET A 753 2.79 6.48 22.03
N GLU A 754 2.27 5.95 20.93
CA GLU A 754 3.11 5.47 19.82
C GLU A 754 3.82 6.64 19.13
N TYR A 755 3.14 7.77 18.94
CA TYR A 755 3.78 8.99 18.42
C TYR A 755 4.90 9.52 19.32
N LEU A 756 4.79 9.37 20.64
CA LEU A 756 5.87 9.73 21.58
C LEU A 756 7.06 8.76 21.54
N LYS A 757 6.92 7.58 20.92
CA LYS A 757 8.00 6.59 20.73
C LYS A 757 8.73 6.72 19.39
N MET A 758 8.11 7.38 18.41
CA MET A 758 8.71 7.78 17.13
C MET A 758 9.82 8.82 17.34
#